data_AF-A0A9W5Y9M8-F1
#
_entry.id   AF-A0A9W5Y9M8-F1
#
_cell.length_a   1.000
_cell.length_b   1.000
_cell.length_c   1.000
_cell.angle_alpha   90.00
_cell.angle_beta   90.00
_cell.angle_gamma   90.00
#
_symmetry.space_group_name_H-M   'P 1'
#
loop_
_entity.id
_entity.type
_entity.pdbx_description
1 polymer ?
#
loop_
_entity_poly.entity_id
_entity_poly.type
_entity_poly.pdbx_seq_one_letter_code
_entity_poly.pdbx_strand_id
1 'polypeptide(L)'
;MIYVSSLSAFGKKTFGDKSLQTNMDKIIEQLHLSPKITGMDSVVLGPKDLSISHTRTSLSNALLQKHEDILIIYLYTNEKQAKLLESNKILAKKMDNRINLANFQAVVPELLEDKDTIKKEDIVPRQKKKKIDKPVKKSESMIQKKKKKTKSANTKKENNIIEEESNPTEEPTKEELQSQILKNQSNEEKVQVPIETVTENPIEDIKFTKVKTCEERIKECLSFSDWNLLNKQLDKDYIVKDLMTESNQFAEAMSMLKSLDNDIVDIFKDEFKSSEQKFEEIRELGMKRSGVKSNWNNMITEKVMSILTAMSVSAESIINSRLREITSALDKFSTVTTVHYKQDKEQLDKLLKERLDLQFQLHELSKSLITVYQSMDTTINEVIGTFDEGLPSENAYINDVYKTSKNIFTPVNASALATKLMSDLQKNRISLSALDKNVQEIIAKVFRLCELDESIILHQNKLIKLLEANNVEDVVIVDTILKNSLRLFVGPYDVGKRATTITWAGILSRRHNTLLIDLTGNSKFRAYGIEPVTLENFLNNRIQEQFLCVEGDILSIDSKTEDVIAELKKRLNYYPFINIILDSSQTTLIKTLSEHALSITYITDCTARGNSQLENAIENVTIENIARKIVLIDPPTEEMSLLHDLHIDPLTTKLITLPHLSKMKACSLKCIAPFTDKDIVTIFEEAFR
;
A
#
# COMPACT_ATOMS: atom_id res chain seq x y z
N MET A 1 -13.17 6.45 2.31
CA MET A 1 -13.53 5.78 3.58
C MET A 1 -13.06 6.57 4.79
N ILE A 2 -13.66 6.32 5.96
CA ILE A 2 -13.31 6.93 7.24
C ILE A 2 -12.41 5.98 8.04
N TYR A 3 -11.16 6.36 8.25
CA TYR A 3 -10.15 5.58 8.95
C TYR A 3 -10.17 5.90 10.44
N VAL A 4 -10.20 4.87 11.27
CA VAL A 4 -10.31 5.00 12.71
C VAL A 4 -9.43 3.96 13.41
N SER A 5 -8.65 4.38 14.41
CA SER A 5 -7.84 3.49 15.25
C SER A 5 -8.56 3.17 16.57
N SER A 6 -8.35 3.93 17.64
CA SER A 6 -8.90 3.62 18.97
C SER A 6 -10.42 3.77 19.09
N LEU A 7 -11.06 4.43 18.12
CA LEU A 7 -12.50 4.68 18.06
C LEU A 7 -13.23 3.75 17.08
N SER A 8 -12.59 2.67 16.64
CA SER A 8 -13.11 1.75 15.61
C SER A 8 -14.51 1.20 15.92
N ALA A 9 -14.79 0.84 17.17
CA ALA A 9 -16.11 0.37 17.60
C ALA A 9 -17.20 1.44 17.45
N PHE A 10 -16.85 2.73 17.58
CA PHE A 10 -17.78 3.84 17.36
C PHE A 10 -17.92 4.14 15.86
N GLY A 11 -16.82 4.11 15.11
CA GLY A 11 -16.81 4.22 13.65
C GLY A 11 -17.74 3.20 12.99
N LYS A 12 -17.58 1.92 13.34
CA LYS A 12 -18.36 0.81 12.76
C LYS A 12 -19.85 0.89 13.09
N LYS A 13 -20.21 1.35 14.29
CA LYS A 13 -21.61 1.56 14.70
C LYS A 13 -22.26 2.81 14.08
N THR A 14 -21.47 3.77 13.63
CA THR A 14 -21.96 5.06 13.11
C THR A 14 -22.03 5.07 11.60
N PHE A 15 -21.00 4.54 10.94
CA PHE A 15 -20.81 4.62 9.49
C PHE A 15 -20.89 3.25 8.80
N GLY A 16 -21.05 2.16 9.56
CA GLY A 16 -21.10 0.81 9.02
C GLY A 16 -19.85 0.49 8.20
N ASP A 17 -20.08 0.03 6.97
CA ASP A 17 -19.04 -0.37 6.02
C ASP A 17 -18.21 0.79 5.47
N LYS A 18 -18.62 2.06 5.72
CA LYS A 18 -17.85 3.24 5.33
C LYS A 18 -16.70 3.55 6.30
N SER A 19 -16.64 2.88 7.47
CA SER A 19 -15.54 3.00 8.41
C SER A 19 -14.57 1.83 8.33
N LEU A 20 -13.28 2.13 8.28
CA LEU A 20 -12.21 1.15 8.30
C LEU A 20 -11.46 1.24 9.64
N GLN A 21 -11.38 0.12 10.33
CA GLN A 21 -10.51 -0.03 11.50
C GLN A 21 -9.08 -0.30 11.03
N THR A 22 -8.12 0.51 11.45
CA THR A 22 -6.70 0.30 11.14
C THR A 22 -5.79 0.80 12.26
N ASN A 23 -4.52 0.44 12.24
CA ASN A 23 -3.53 0.85 13.23
C ASN A 23 -2.96 2.23 12.92
N MET A 24 -2.46 2.92 13.94
CA MET A 24 -1.87 4.26 13.80
C MET A 24 -0.67 4.30 12.86
N ASP A 25 0.18 3.27 12.85
CA ASP A 25 1.36 3.24 11.98
C ASP A 25 0.97 3.21 10.49
N LYS A 26 -0.06 2.43 10.13
CA LYS A 26 -0.63 2.41 8.78
C LYS A 26 -1.25 3.75 8.38
N ILE A 27 -1.92 4.44 9.32
CA ILE A 27 -2.44 5.80 9.06
C ILE A 27 -1.29 6.77 8.79
N ILE A 28 -0.23 6.72 9.60
CA ILE A 28 0.97 7.58 9.49
C ILE A 28 1.66 7.35 8.14
N GLU A 29 1.85 6.11 7.73
CA GLU A 29 2.45 5.76 6.45
C GLU A 29 1.60 6.20 5.25
N GLN A 30 0.26 6.17 5.35
CA GLN A 30 -0.62 6.44 4.22
C GLN A 30 -1.02 7.91 4.07
N LEU A 31 -0.74 8.77 5.06
CA LEU A 31 -1.16 10.18 5.09
C LEU A 31 -0.61 11.06 3.96
N HIS A 32 0.53 10.69 3.38
CA HIS A 32 1.16 11.42 2.28
C HIS A 32 0.64 11.00 0.89
N LEU A 33 -0.09 9.89 0.80
CA LEU A 33 -0.60 9.32 -0.45
C LEU A 33 -2.01 9.85 -0.76
N SER A 34 -2.40 9.87 -2.04
CA SER A 34 -3.73 10.36 -2.46
C SER A 34 -4.88 9.45 -1.99
N PRO A 35 -6.05 9.99 -1.59
CA PRO A 35 -7.25 9.21 -1.27
C PRO A 35 -7.70 8.26 -2.39
N LYS A 36 -7.40 8.59 -3.66
CA LYS A 36 -7.71 7.70 -4.80
C LYS A 36 -6.92 6.39 -4.77
N ILE A 37 -5.75 6.40 -4.12
CA ILE A 37 -4.83 5.27 -4.01
C ILE A 37 -5.10 4.50 -2.71
N THR A 38 -5.28 5.23 -1.60
CA THR A 38 -5.41 4.64 -0.26
C THR A 38 -6.85 4.34 0.14
N GLY A 39 -7.84 4.94 -0.53
CA GLY A 39 -9.24 4.95 -0.08
C GLY A 39 -9.48 5.76 1.19
N MET A 40 -8.47 6.47 1.70
CA MET A 40 -8.52 7.22 2.96
C MET A 40 -8.99 8.65 2.70
N ASP A 41 -10.30 8.90 2.86
CA ASP A 41 -10.88 10.24 2.67
C ASP A 41 -10.83 11.05 3.97
N SER A 42 -10.93 10.37 5.11
CA SER A 42 -10.99 11.03 6.41
C SER A 42 -10.42 10.15 7.50
N VAL A 43 -9.76 10.75 8.48
CA VAL A 43 -9.16 10.08 9.64
C VAL A 43 -9.76 10.67 10.92
N VAL A 44 -10.28 9.82 11.79
CA VAL A 44 -10.82 10.23 13.09
C VAL A 44 -9.94 9.68 14.21
N LEU A 45 -9.35 10.59 14.98
CA LEU A 45 -8.39 10.29 16.04
C LEU A 45 -8.99 10.57 17.42
N GLY A 46 -8.70 9.67 18.37
CA GLY A 46 -9.05 9.83 19.77
C GLY A 46 -7.83 10.10 20.67
N PRO A 47 -8.05 10.39 21.97
CA PRO A 47 -6.97 10.68 22.91
C PRO A 47 -6.05 9.48 23.16
N LYS A 48 -6.60 8.27 23.05
CA LYS A 48 -5.84 7.02 23.25
C LYS A 48 -4.82 6.80 22.13
N ASP A 49 -5.12 7.24 20.92
CA ASP A 49 -4.22 7.14 19.76
C ASP A 49 -2.95 7.99 19.92
N LEU A 50 -2.99 9.00 20.79
CA LEU A 50 -1.88 9.93 21.06
C LEU A 50 -1.29 9.75 22.46
N SER A 51 -1.59 8.64 23.13
CA SER A 51 -1.07 8.37 24.48
C SER A 51 0.45 8.13 24.48
N ILE A 52 0.97 7.52 23.41
CA ILE A 52 2.40 7.17 23.25
C ILE A 52 3.18 8.36 22.67
N SER A 53 4.37 8.64 23.20
CA SER A 53 5.19 9.78 22.76
C SER A 53 5.72 9.62 21.34
N HIS A 54 6.18 8.41 20.97
CA HIS A 54 6.68 8.11 19.63
C HIS A 54 5.61 8.32 18.54
N THR A 55 4.41 7.78 18.73
CA THR A 55 3.28 7.94 17.79
C THR A 55 2.89 9.41 17.59
N ARG A 56 2.99 10.25 18.63
CA ARG A 56 2.75 11.70 18.52
C ARG A 56 3.79 12.38 17.62
N THR A 57 5.08 12.06 17.80
CA THR A 57 6.15 12.64 16.98
C THR A 57 6.02 12.18 15.53
N SER A 58 5.82 10.89 15.30
CA SER A 58 5.67 10.33 13.94
C SER A 58 4.43 10.86 13.21
N LEU A 59 3.29 10.96 13.89
CA LEU A 59 2.09 11.57 13.31
C LEU A 59 2.27 13.06 13.03
N SER A 60 2.93 13.81 13.93
CA SER A 60 3.21 15.24 13.71
C SER A 60 4.09 15.47 12.48
N ASN A 61 5.08 14.60 12.26
CA ASN A 61 5.91 14.62 11.05
C ASN A 61 5.11 14.23 9.80
N ALA A 62 4.30 13.18 9.85
CA ALA A 62 3.44 12.78 8.73
C ALA A 62 2.39 13.85 8.37
N LEU A 63 1.90 14.60 9.34
CA LEU A 63 1.00 15.73 9.11
C LEU A 63 1.64 16.85 8.28
N LEU A 64 2.97 17.03 8.34
CA LEU A 64 3.67 18.02 7.50
C LEU A 64 3.58 17.63 6.02
N GLN A 65 3.65 16.33 5.72
CA GLN A 65 3.63 15.78 4.36
C GLN A 65 2.23 15.28 3.93
N LYS A 66 1.17 15.62 4.68
CA LYS A 66 -0.21 15.21 4.37
C LYS A 66 -0.67 15.67 2.98
N HIS A 67 -1.35 14.77 2.26
CA HIS A 67 -2.12 15.08 1.05
C HIS A 67 -3.33 15.98 1.35
N GLU A 68 -3.61 16.98 0.51
CA GLU A 68 -4.61 18.04 0.78
C GLU A 68 -6.04 17.49 0.98
N ASP A 69 -6.43 16.51 0.17
CA ASP A 69 -7.77 15.90 0.16
C ASP A 69 -8.11 15.01 1.38
N ILE A 70 -7.16 14.71 2.27
CA ILE A 70 -7.41 13.83 3.44
C ILE A 70 -7.88 14.66 4.63
N LEU A 71 -9.09 14.45 5.13
CA LEU A 71 -9.61 15.17 6.30
C LEU A 71 -9.13 14.54 7.61
N ILE A 72 -8.76 15.34 8.61
CA ILE A 72 -8.33 14.83 9.92
C ILE A 72 -9.17 15.49 11.01
N ILE A 73 -9.86 14.65 11.79
CA ILE A 73 -10.73 15.03 12.89
C ILE A 73 -10.11 14.50 14.17
N TYR A 74 -9.85 15.38 15.13
CA TYR A 74 -9.33 14.98 16.44
C TYR A 74 -10.34 15.28 17.56
N LEU A 75 -10.75 14.23 18.27
CA LEU A 75 -11.64 14.31 19.43
C LEU A 75 -10.81 14.24 20.71
N TYR A 76 -10.95 15.23 21.59
CA TYR A 76 -10.19 15.32 22.84
C TYR A 76 -11.08 15.58 24.05
N THR A 77 -10.69 15.11 25.24
CA THR A 77 -11.54 15.23 26.43
C THR A 77 -11.16 16.38 27.36
N ASN A 78 -9.90 16.81 27.34
CA ASN A 78 -9.38 17.88 28.20
C ASN A 78 -8.45 18.82 27.42
N GLU A 79 -8.30 20.08 27.84
CA GLU A 79 -7.43 21.06 27.18
C GLU A 79 -5.95 20.64 27.11
N LYS A 80 -5.46 19.86 28.09
CA LYS A 80 -4.10 19.28 28.03
C LYS A 80 -3.92 18.34 26.84
N GLN A 81 -4.98 17.66 26.40
CA GLN A 81 -4.96 16.77 25.25
C GLN A 81 -5.11 17.52 23.93
N ALA A 82 -5.79 18.68 23.92
CA ALA A 82 -5.89 19.54 22.75
C ALA A 82 -4.51 19.98 22.21
N LYS A 83 -3.55 20.15 23.14
CA LYS A 83 -2.15 20.53 22.88
C LYS A 83 -1.26 19.36 22.42
N LEU A 84 -1.74 18.12 22.46
CA LEU A 84 -0.94 16.95 22.06
C LEU A 84 -0.72 16.85 20.55
N LEU A 85 -1.51 17.58 19.75
CA LEU A 85 -1.47 17.51 18.29
C LEU A 85 -1.68 18.90 17.70
N GLU A 86 -0.67 19.78 17.73
CA GLU A 86 -0.76 21.12 17.14
C GLU A 86 -0.23 21.12 15.71
N SER A 87 -1.13 21.24 14.73
CA SER A 87 -0.78 21.39 13.32
C SER A 87 -1.85 22.17 12.57
N ASN A 88 -1.41 23.04 11.66
CA ASN A 88 -2.28 23.87 10.81
C ASN A 88 -3.04 23.05 9.75
N LYS A 89 -2.70 21.76 9.58
CA LYS A 89 -3.30 20.83 8.59
C LYS A 89 -4.40 19.93 9.17
N ILE A 90 -4.78 20.13 10.43
CA ILE A 90 -5.92 19.47 11.08
C ILE A 90 -7.18 20.30 10.80
N LEU A 91 -8.19 19.67 10.23
CA LEU A 91 -9.40 20.36 9.77
C LEU A 91 -10.34 20.70 10.94
N ALA A 92 -10.44 19.82 11.94
CA ALA A 92 -11.32 20.04 13.09
C ALA A 92 -10.78 19.39 14.38
N LYS A 93 -10.76 20.17 15.46
CA LYS A 93 -10.55 19.67 16.84
C LYS A 93 -11.79 20.00 17.67
N LYS A 94 -12.43 19.00 18.30
CA LYS A 94 -13.61 19.24 19.15
C LYS A 94 -13.40 18.67 20.55
N MET A 95 -13.67 19.50 21.57
CA MET A 95 -13.62 19.09 22.97
C MET A 95 -14.91 18.37 23.34
N ASP A 96 -14.80 17.18 23.90
CA ASP A 96 -15.93 16.46 24.48
C ASP A 96 -15.57 15.80 25.80
N ASN A 97 -16.26 16.17 26.88
CA ASN A 97 -15.94 15.74 28.25
C ASN A 97 -15.95 14.21 28.40
N ARG A 98 -16.70 13.48 27.56
CA ARG A 98 -16.65 12.02 27.45
C ARG A 98 -16.95 11.58 26.01
N ILE A 99 -16.03 10.85 25.40
CA ILE A 99 -16.26 10.23 24.09
C ILE A 99 -17.14 9.00 24.30
N ASN A 100 -18.41 9.09 23.89
CA ASN A 100 -19.37 7.99 23.86
C ASN A 100 -20.02 7.90 22.46
N LEU A 101 -20.76 6.82 22.21
CA LEU A 101 -21.35 6.56 20.88
C LEU A 101 -22.29 7.68 20.42
N ALA A 102 -23.13 8.21 21.33
CA ALA A 102 -24.09 9.27 21.00
C ALA A 102 -23.38 10.56 20.55
N ASN A 103 -22.29 10.94 21.21
CA ASN A 103 -21.54 12.13 20.87
C ASN A 103 -20.73 11.93 19.58
N PHE A 104 -20.15 10.75 19.37
CA PHE A 104 -19.46 10.41 18.12
C PHE A 104 -20.42 10.46 16.92
N GLN A 105 -21.64 9.93 17.07
CA GLN A 105 -22.69 9.95 16.04
C GLN A 105 -23.22 11.36 15.73
N ALA A 106 -23.21 12.28 16.69
CA ALA A 106 -23.64 13.66 16.44
C ALA A 106 -22.52 14.52 15.82
N VAL A 107 -21.28 14.33 16.26
CA VAL A 107 -20.16 15.25 15.97
C VAL A 107 -19.44 14.92 14.66
N VAL A 108 -19.16 13.64 14.42
CA VAL A 108 -18.28 13.25 13.31
C VAL A 108 -18.98 13.41 11.95
N PRO A 109 -20.28 13.08 11.77
CA PRO A 109 -20.98 13.36 10.53
C PRO A 109 -21.13 14.86 10.22
N GLU A 110 -21.44 15.68 11.24
CA GLU A 110 -21.52 17.16 11.12
C GLU A 110 -20.21 17.73 10.57
N LEU A 111 -19.06 17.30 11.09
CA LEU A 111 -17.74 17.74 10.64
C LEU A 111 -17.31 17.19 9.28
N LEU A 112 -17.97 16.14 8.77
CA LEU A 112 -17.72 15.56 7.45
C LEU A 112 -18.58 16.18 6.36
N GLU A 113 -19.71 16.81 6.71
CA GLU A 113 -20.62 17.52 5.80
C GLU A 113 -20.20 18.98 5.56
N ASP A 114 -19.62 19.66 6.56
CA ASP A 114 -19.11 21.04 6.47
C ASP A 114 -17.72 21.15 5.78
N LYS A 115 -17.57 20.55 4.60
CA LYS A 115 -16.28 20.48 3.87
C LYS A 115 -15.71 21.83 3.42
N ASP A 116 -16.53 22.87 3.30
CA ASP A 116 -16.15 24.18 2.73
C ASP A 116 -16.18 25.37 3.72
N THR A 117 -16.52 25.15 5.01
CA THR A 117 -16.96 26.24 5.91
C THR A 117 -16.23 26.39 7.23
N ILE A 118 -15.14 25.68 7.50
CA ILE A 118 -14.40 25.87 8.77
C ILE A 118 -13.38 27.01 8.65
N LYS A 119 -13.78 28.21 9.06
CA LYS A 119 -12.86 29.34 9.32
C LYS A 119 -12.24 29.21 10.72
N LYS A 120 -11.07 29.82 10.92
CA LYS A 120 -10.23 29.85 12.14
C LYS A 120 -10.92 30.28 13.46
N GLU A 121 -12.24 30.47 13.48
CA GLU A 121 -13.01 31.05 14.58
C GLU A 121 -13.79 30.00 15.41
N ASP A 122 -13.87 28.73 14.99
CA ASP A 122 -14.47 27.65 15.81
C ASP A 122 -13.58 27.18 16.99
N ILE A 123 -12.46 27.88 17.22
CA ILE A 123 -11.50 27.65 18.31
C ILE A 123 -11.94 28.44 19.55
N VAL A 124 -13.10 28.16 20.15
CA VAL A 124 -13.34 28.48 21.58
C VAL A 124 -14.29 27.45 22.21
N PRO A 125 -13.94 26.83 23.36
CA PRO A 125 -14.85 25.94 24.07
C PRO A 125 -16.05 26.71 24.66
N ARG A 126 -17.27 26.25 24.36
CA ARG A 126 -18.50 26.65 25.08
C ARG A 126 -18.34 26.34 26.57
N GLN A 127 -18.09 27.36 27.38
CA GLN A 127 -18.20 27.26 28.84
C GLN A 127 -19.64 26.94 29.23
N LYS A 128 -19.83 25.85 29.97
CA LYS A 128 -21.09 25.55 30.67
C LYS A 128 -21.30 26.60 31.75
N LYS A 129 -22.30 27.47 31.59
CA LYS A 129 -22.86 28.27 32.70
C LYS A 129 -23.47 27.33 33.74
N LYS A 130 -23.02 27.48 34.99
CA LYS A 130 -23.61 26.87 36.19
C LYS A 130 -25.09 27.31 36.32
N LYS A 131 -25.93 26.37 36.78
CA LYS A 131 -27.32 26.60 37.19
C LYS A 131 -27.39 27.69 38.26
N ILE A 132 -28.27 28.67 38.06
CA ILE A 132 -28.96 29.41 39.13
C ILE A 132 -30.43 29.50 38.71
N ASP A 133 -31.31 29.33 39.69
CA ASP A 133 -32.75 29.14 39.60
C ASP A 133 -33.56 30.24 38.88
N LYS A 134 -34.78 29.86 38.49
CA LYS A 134 -35.92 30.61 37.91
C LYS A 134 -36.17 31.98 38.62
N PRO A 135 -37.00 32.93 38.09
CA PRO A 135 -38.04 32.76 37.07
C PRO A 135 -38.31 33.95 36.08
N VAL A 136 -39.22 33.70 35.11
CA VAL A 136 -40.27 34.62 34.59
C VAL A 136 -40.00 35.63 33.44
N LYS A 137 -40.84 35.45 32.38
CA LYS A 137 -41.50 36.39 31.42
C LYS A 137 -40.73 37.08 30.27
N LYS A 138 -41.22 36.72 29.06
CA LYS A 138 -41.86 37.52 27.97
C LYS A 138 -41.15 38.72 27.32
N SER A 139 -41.58 38.93 26.07
CA SER A 139 -41.46 40.09 25.16
C SER A 139 -40.11 40.21 24.46
N GLU A 140 -40.01 39.95 23.15
CA GLU A 140 -40.56 40.66 21.98
C GLU A 140 -39.58 41.70 21.44
N SER A 141 -39.51 41.70 20.11
CA SER A 141 -39.13 42.79 19.23
C SER A 141 -37.64 43.17 19.21
N MET A 142 -37.06 43.66 18.13
CA MET A 142 -37.26 43.72 16.68
C MET A 142 -36.16 44.73 16.24
N ILE A 143 -35.90 44.84 14.94
CA ILE A 143 -35.42 46.08 14.29
C ILE A 143 -33.91 46.40 14.46
N GLN A 144 -33.17 46.88 13.45
CA GLN A 144 -33.32 47.01 12.00
C GLN A 144 -31.95 47.52 11.47
N LYS A 145 -31.59 47.00 10.28
CA LYS A 145 -31.16 47.72 9.06
C LYS A 145 -29.87 48.57 8.99
N LYS A 146 -29.31 48.40 7.77
CA LYS A 146 -28.80 49.42 6.79
C LYS A 146 -27.40 49.97 7.09
N LYS A 147 -26.49 50.21 6.13
CA LYS A 147 -26.52 50.50 4.67
C LYS A 147 -25.10 50.21 4.11
N LYS A 148 -24.95 49.53 2.97
CA LYS A 148 -24.60 50.09 1.64
C LYS A 148 -23.53 51.21 1.61
N LYS A 149 -22.41 50.98 0.90
CA LYS A 149 -22.11 51.67 -0.38
C LYS A 149 -20.93 51.06 -1.14
N THR A 150 -21.12 51.05 -2.45
CA THR A 150 -20.32 50.66 -3.62
C THR A 150 -19.19 51.64 -3.94
N LYS A 151 -18.17 51.19 -4.68
CA LYS A 151 -17.67 51.82 -5.92
C LYS A 151 -16.77 50.87 -6.73
N SER A 152 -16.95 50.92 -8.04
CA SER A 152 -16.23 50.21 -9.10
C SER A 152 -15.05 51.03 -9.65
N ALA A 153 -14.13 50.37 -10.35
CA ALA A 153 -13.56 50.85 -11.62
C ALA A 153 -12.80 49.72 -12.37
N ASN A 154 -12.89 49.79 -13.69
CA ASN A 154 -12.41 48.90 -14.77
C ASN A 154 -10.96 49.19 -15.22
N THR A 155 -10.30 48.18 -15.82
CA THR A 155 -9.55 48.18 -17.13
C THR A 155 -9.04 46.73 -17.38
N LYS A 156 -9.42 45.95 -18.43
CA LYS A 156 -8.99 45.91 -19.87
C LYS A 156 -7.46 45.96 -20.06
N LYS A 157 -6.75 45.23 -20.95
CA LYS A 157 -6.92 44.08 -21.90
C LYS A 157 -5.50 43.84 -22.54
N GLU A 158 -5.34 42.75 -23.31
CA GLU A 158 -4.25 42.31 -24.25
C GLU A 158 -3.42 41.12 -23.75
N ASN A 159 -3.43 39.89 -24.30
CA ASN A 159 -3.37 39.27 -25.65
C ASN A 159 -1.96 39.09 -26.26
N ASN A 160 -1.57 37.82 -26.46
CA ASN A 160 -0.83 37.20 -27.59
C ASN A 160 -0.82 35.68 -27.30
N ILE A 161 -1.64 34.84 -27.95
CA ILE A 161 -1.54 34.23 -29.30
C ILE A 161 -0.29 33.36 -29.47
N ILE A 162 -0.50 32.02 -29.50
CA ILE A 162 0.08 31.07 -30.46
C ILE A 162 -1.03 30.02 -30.77
N GLU A 163 -1.53 30.08 -32.00
CA GLU A 163 -2.30 29.08 -32.80
C GLU A 163 -1.44 27.81 -33.04
N GLU A 164 -1.85 26.63 -33.50
CA GLU A 164 -3.05 25.91 -33.96
C GLU A 164 -2.54 24.43 -34.02
N GLU A 165 -3.33 23.38 -33.81
CA GLU A 165 -4.03 22.69 -34.89
C GLU A 165 -5.10 21.77 -34.28
N SER A 166 -6.31 21.90 -34.81
CA SER A 166 -7.45 21.01 -34.57
C SER A 166 -7.91 20.47 -35.92
N ASN A 167 -8.29 19.19 -35.98
CA ASN A 167 -9.22 18.70 -37.00
C ASN A 167 -10.24 17.75 -36.34
N PRO A 168 -11.46 17.65 -36.90
CA PRO A 168 -12.69 17.46 -36.13
C PRO A 168 -13.29 16.05 -36.27
N THR A 169 -14.20 15.79 -35.35
CA THR A 169 -15.22 14.75 -35.27
C THR A 169 -16.12 14.68 -36.50
N GLU A 170 -16.59 13.50 -36.90
CA GLU A 170 -17.97 13.27 -37.37
C GLU A 170 -18.34 11.77 -37.45
N GLU A 171 -19.51 11.43 -36.87
CA GLU A 171 -20.23 10.16 -37.01
C GLU A 171 -20.95 10.10 -38.37
N PRO A 172 -21.12 8.94 -39.02
CA PRO A 172 -22.07 8.80 -40.12
C PRO A 172 -23.43 8.28 -39.62
N THR A 173 -24.48 8.96 -40.06
CA THR A 173 -25.89 8.65 -39.83
C THR A 173 -26.43 7.66 -40.87
N LYS A 174 -27.51 6.97 -40.50
CA LYS A 174 -28.27 6.00 -41.31
C LYS A 174 -28.86 6.62 -42.58
N GLU A 175 -28.18 6.51 -43.72
CA GLU A 175 -28.83 6.69 -45.04
C GLU A 175 -28.08 6.05 -46.24
N GLU A 176 -27.03 5.25 -46.01
CA GLU A 176 -26.24 4.61 -47.07
C GLU A 176 -26.67 3.17 -47.43
N LEU A 177 -27.82 2.69 -46.95
CA LEU A 177 -28.26 1.31 -47.18
C LEU A 177 -29.25 1.11 -48.36
N GLN A 178 -29.47 2.09 -49.23
CA GLN A 178 -30.52 2.00 -50.25
C GLN A 178 -30.17 2.44 -51.69
N SER A 179 -28.89 2.45 -52.06
CA SER A 179 -28.50 2.80 -53.44
C SER A 179 -27.48 1.85 -54.07
N GLN A 180 -27.74 0.53 -54.00
CA GLN A 180 -27.06 -0.47 -54.84
C GLN A 180 -28.02 -1.49 -55.47
N ILE A 181 -29.28 -1.10 -55.66
CA ILE A 181 -30.25 -1.87 -56.45
C ILE A 181 -30.59 -1.06 -57.71
N LEU A 182 -30.33 -1.69 -58.86
CA LEU A 182 -30.78 -1.40 -60.23
C LEU A 182 -30.00 -0.38 -61.08
N LYS A 183 -29.24 -0.93 -62.05
CA LYS A 183 -29.10 -0.59 -63.50
C LYS A 183 -27.79 -1.23 -64.00
N ASN A 184 -27.67 -2.01 -65.08
CA ASN A 184 -28.46 -2.48 -66.23
C ASN A 184 -27.74 -3.76 -66.73
N GLN A 185 -28.41 -4.88 -67.09
CA GLN A 185 -28.77 -5.29 -68.48
C GLN A 185 -27.70 -4.96 -69.55
N SER A 186 -27.26 -5.80 -70.49
CA SER A 186 -27.68 -7.12 -71.03
C SER A 186 -26.69 -7.55 -72.15
N ASN A 187 -26.66 -8.84 -72.53
CA ASN A 187 -26.63 -9.41 -73.91
C ASN A 187 -25.95 -10.80 -73.94
N GLU A 188 -26.71 -11.90 -74.14
CA GLU A 188 -26.87 -12.71 -75.39
C GLU A 188 -25.79 -13.83 -75.49
N GLU A 189 -26.02 -15.13 -75.78
CA GLU A 189 -27.05 -15.83 -76.57
C GLU A 189 -27.06 -17.38 -76.30
N LYS A 190 -28.27 -17.99 -76.37
CA LYS A 190 -28.75 -19.35 -76.78
C LYS A 190 -27.95 -20.66 -76.49
N VAL A 191 -28.44 -21.55 -75.61
CA VAL A 191 -29.35 -22.74 -75.78
C VAL A 191 -28.72 -24.03 -76.35
N GLN A 192 -28.68 -25.10 -75.53
CA GLN A 192 -29.16 -26.47 -75.85
C GLN A 192 -29.25 -27.38 -74.59
N VAL A 193 -30.31 -28.17 -74.50
CA VAL A 193 -30.67 -29.17 -73.47
C VAL A 193 -30.52 -30.56 -74.13
N PRO A 194 -29.91 -31.61 -73.52
CA PRO A 194 -30.72 -32.65 -72.83
C PRO A 194 -30.06 -33.54 -71.73
N ILE A 195 -30.89 -33.86 -70.73
CA ILE A 195 -31.12 -35.16 -70.04
C ILE A 195 -30.07 -35.71 -69.04
N GLU A 196 -30.56 -35.81 -67.79
CA GLU A 196 -30.33 -36.77 -66.68
C GLU A 196 -29.00 -37.52 -66.53
N THR A 197 -28.35 -37.29 -65.38
CA THR A 197 -28.07 -38.36 -64.41
C THR A 197 -28.17 -37.81 -63.00
N VAL A 198 -29.06 -38.42 -62.21
CA VAL A 198 -29.19 -38.24 -60.76
C VAL A 198 -27.91 -38.71 -60.08
N THR A 199 -27.27 -37.82 -59.33
CA THR A 199 -26.47 -38.20 -58.17
C THR A 199 -26.86 -37.28 -57.04
N GLU A 200 -27.68 -37.81 -56.13
CA GLU A 200 -27.97 -37.23 -54.83
C GLU A 200 -26.64 -36.94 -54.10
N ASN A 201 -26.39 -35.67 -53.82
CA ASN A 201 -25.69 -35.28 -52.60
C ASN A 201 -26.69 -34.47 -51.77
N PRO A 202 -26.74 -34.69 -50.44
CA PRO A 202 -27.86 -34.26 -49.63
C PRO A 202 -27.91 -32.74 -49.55
N ILE A 203 -29.13 -32.21 -49.55
CA ILE A 203 -29.45 -30.87 -49.10
C ILE A 203 -28.83 -30.72 -47.70
N GLU A 204 -27.80 -29.89 -47.56
CA GLU A 204 -27.40 -29.43 -46.23
C GLU A 204 -28.57 -28.63 -45.66
N ASP A 205 -29.26 -29.26 -44.71
CA ASP A 205 -30.19 -28.61 -43.81
C ASP A 205 -29.54 -27.32 -43.29
N ILE A 206 -30.10 -26.17 -43.67
CA ILE A 206 -29.88 -24.91 -42.97
C ILE A 206 -30.45 -25.13 -41.57
N LYS A 207 -29.60 -25.58 -40.63
CA LYS A 207 -29.93 -25.60 -39.20
C LYS A 207 -30.15 -24.15 -38.77
N PHE A 208 -31.41 -23.77 -38.61
CA PHE A 208 -31.77 -22.62 -37.80
C PHE A 208 -31.10 -22.78 -36.42
N THR A 209 -30.08 -21.99 -36.14
CA THR A 209 -29.53 -21.88 -34.80
C THR A 209 -30.62 -21.28 -33.91
N LYS A 210 -31.16 -22.08 -32.99
CA LYS A 210 -32.03 -21.58 -31.92
C LYS A 210 -31.32 -20.41 -31.23
N VAL A 211 -32.01 -19.28 -31.08
CA VAL A 211 -31.55 -18.17 -30.23
C VAL A 211 -31.38 -18.72 -28.81
N LYS A 212 -30.17 -18.61 -28.25
CA LYS A 212 -29.85 -19.13 -26.91
C LYS A 212 -30.53 -18.30 -25.83
N THR A 213 -31.11 -18.97 -24.84
CA THR A 213 -31.82 -18.30 -23.73
C THR A 213 -30.85 -17.54 -22.82
N CYS A 214 -31.36 -16.60 -22.02
CA CYS A 214 -30.56 -15.94 -20.98
C CYS A 214 -29.89 -16.96 -20.02
N GLU A 215 -30.58 -18.02 -19.63
CA GLU A 215 -30.04 -19.05 -18.73
C GLU A 215 -28.93 -19.88 -19.40
N GLU A 216 -29.07 -20.20 -20.69
CA GLU A 216 -28.02 -20.87 -21.47
C GLU A 216 -26.78 -20.00 -21.60
N ARG A 217 -26.96 -18.70 -21.83
CA ARG A 217 -25.86 -17.72 -21.88
C ARG A 217 -25.16 -17.55 -20.53
N ILE A 218 -25.89 -17.60 -19.42
CA ILE A 218 -25.33 -17.55 -18.05
C ILE A 218 -24.53 -18.82 -17.73
N LYS A 219 -24.96 -19.99 -18.22
CA LYS A 219 -24.24 -21.26 -18.04
C LYS A 219 -22.96 -21.35 -18.86
N GLU A 220 -22.88 -20.63 -19.97
CA GLU A 220 -21.66 -20.55 -20.80
C GLU A 220 -20.59 -19.63 -20.21
N CYS A 221 -20.94 -18.80 -19.22
CA CYS A 221 -19.98 -17.98 -18.47
C CYS A 221 -19.23 -18.89 -17.48
N LEU A 222 -18.02 -19.31 -17.84
CA LEU A 222 -17.18 -20.20 -17.02
C LEU A 222 -15.97 -19.48 -16.40
N SER A 223 -15.69 -18.26 -16.84
CA SER A 223 -14.50 -17.50 -16.44
C SER A 223 -14.87 -16.19 -15.74
N PHE A 224 -13.99 -15.72 -14.85
CA PHE A 224 -14.12 -14.43 -14.19
C PHE A 224 -14.06 -13.24 -15.19
N SER A 225 -13.46 -13.44 -16.37
CA SER A 225 -13.50 -12.45 -17.46
C SER A 225 -14.91 -12.10 -17.93
N ASP A 226 -15.83 -13.05 -17.78
CA ASP A 226 -17.20 -12.95 -18.30
C ASP A 226 -18.16 -12.39 -17.23
N TRP A 227 -17.63 -11.96 -16.08
CA TRP A 227 -18.42 -11.47 -14.95
C TRP A 227 -19.25 -10.24 -15.27
N ASN A 228 -18.74 -9.36 -16.14
CA ASN A 228 -19.51 -8.22 -16.63
C ASN A 228 -20.67 -8.63 -17.54
N LEU A 229 -20.58 -9.80 -18.17
CA LEU A 229 -21.61 -10.35 -19.03
C LEU A 229 -22.79 -10.89 -18.21
N LEU A 230 -22.50 -11.44 -17.03
CA LEU A 230 -23.51 -11.86 -16.04
C LEU A 230 -24.41 -10.68 -15.63
N ASN A 231 -23.82 -9.54 -15.25
CA ASN A 231 -24.59 -8.34 -14.87
C ASN A 231 -25.49 -7.82 -16.00
N LYS A 232 -25.06 -7.94 -17.26
CA LYS A 232 -25.88 -7.53 -18.42
C LYS A 232 -27.10 -8.43 -18.65
N GLN A 233 -27.06 -9.70 -18.24
CA GLN A 233 -28.22 -10.60 -18.39
C GLN A 233 -29.32 -10.35 -17.34
N LEU A 234 -29.05 -9.54 -16.31
CA LEU A 234 -30.04 -9.15 -15.29
C LEU A 234 -30.84 -7.90 -15.69
N ASP A 235 -30.49 -7.24 -16.78
CA ASP A 235 -31.23 -6.06 -17.25
C ASP A 235 -32.65 -6.43 -17.70
N LYS A 236 -33.64 -5.71 -17.16
CA LYS A 236 -35.08 -5.93 -17.40
C LYS A 236 -35.41 -5.97 -18.88
N ASP A 237 -34.83 -5.08 -19.69
CA ASP A 237 -35.13 -4.99 -21.13
C ASP A 237 -34.66 -6.23 -21.88
N TYR A 238 -33.54 -6.83 -21.44
CA TYR A 238 -33.06 -8.10 -21.98
C TYR A 238 -33.97 -9.26 -21.58
N ILE A 239 -34.46 -9.30 -20.33
CA ILE A 239 -35.36 -10.36 -19.84
C ILE A 239 -36.68 -10.34 -20.63
N VAL A 240 -37.26 -9.15 -20.84
CA VAL A 240 -38.50 -8.99 -21.61
C VAL A 240 -38.29 -9.39 -23.08
N LYS A 241 -37.16 -9.03 -23.67
CA LYS A 241 -36.82 -9.40 -25.06
C LYS A 241 -36.63 -10.92 -25.21
N ASP A 242 -35.96 -11.56 -24.27
CA ASP A 242 -35.74 -13.02 -24.24
C ASP A 242 -37.09 -13.76 -24.11
N LEU A 243 -37.97 -13.29 -23.21
CA LEU A 243 -39.32 -13.83 -23.04
C LEU A 243 -40.20 -13.69 -24.28
N MET A 244 -40.10 -12.57 -25.01
CA MET A 244 -40.81 -12.40 -26.28
C MET A 244 -40.37 -13.40 -27.34
N THR A 245 -39.09 -13.78 -27.34
CA THR A 245 -38.57 -14.76 -28.29
C THR A 245 -38.87 -16.21 -27.89
N GLU A 246 -39.04 -16.48 -26.60
CA GLU A 246 -39.25 -17.83 -26.07
C GLU A 246 -40.72 -18.23 -25.96
N SER A 247 -41.60 -17.27 -25.64
CA SER A 247 -42.99 -17.55 -25.29
C SER A 247 -43.97 -16.77 -26.14
N ASN A 248 -44.64 -17.48 -27.05
CA ASN A 248 -45.76 -16.94 -27.83
C ASN A 248 -46.88 -16.41 -26.92
N GLN A 249 -47.13 -17.08 -25.78
CA GLN A 249 -48.13 -16.64 -24.80
C GLN A 249 -47.78 -15.28 -24.18
N PHE A 250 -46.49 -14.99 -24.00
CA PHE A 250 -46.04 -13.71 -23.47
C PHE A 250 -46.21 -12.58 -24.51
N ALA A 251 -45.86 -12.87 -25.77
CA ALA A 251 -46.08 -11.95 -26.88
C ALA A 251 -47.57 -11.65 -27.11
N GLU A 252 -48.43 -12.68 -27.03
CA GLU A 252 -49.88 -12.56 -27.09
C GLU A 252 -50.43 -11.72 -25.93
N ALA A 253 -50.01 -11.98 -24.69
CA ALA A 253 -50.41 -11.19 -23.53
C ALA A 253 -50.02 -9.71 -23.69
N MET A 254 -48.83 -9.42 -24.24
CA MET A 254 -48.39 -8.04 -24.48
C MET A 254 -49.17 -7.35 -25.60
N SER A 255 -49.49 -8.06 -26.67
CA SER A 255 -50.36 -7.55 -27.74
C SER A 255 -51.78 -7.28 -27.21
N MET A 256 -52.31 -8.16 -26.37
CA MET A 256 -53.63 -8.03 -25.77
C MET A 256 -53.70 -6.88 -24.75
N LEU A 257 -52.62 -6.65 -23.98
CA LEU A 257 -52.50 -5.46 -23.14
C LEU A 257 -52.52 -4.18 -23.97
N LYS A 258 -51.82 -4.13 -25.12
CA LYS A 258 -51.87 -2.95 -25.99
C LYS A 258 -53.23 -2.74 -26.63
N SER A 259 -53.90 -3.80 -27.09
CA SER A 259 -55.24 -3.68 -27.68
C SER A 259 -56.26 -3.18 -26.66
N LEU A 260 -56.25 -3.74 -25.45
CA LEU A 260 -57.12 -3.30 -24.37
C LEU A 260 -56.83 -1.86 -23.92
N ASP A 261 -55.59 -1.36 -24.10
CA ASP A 261 -55.27 0.04 -23.82
C ASP A 261 -55.94 0.97 -24.82
N ASN A 262 -55.83 0.64 -26.11
CA ASN A 262 -56.45 1.41 -27.18
C ASN A 262 -57.97 1.44 -27.01
N ASP A 263 -58.60 0.30 -26.68
CA ASP A 263 -60.04 0.23 -26.42
C ASP A 263 -60.45 1.14 -25.24
N ILE A 264 -59.67 1.15 -24.15
CA ILE A 264 -59.92 2.03 -22.99
C ILE A 264 -59.77 3.50 -23.38
N VAL A 265 -58.75 3.84 -24.17
CA VAL A 265 -58.50 5.21 -24.64
C VAL A 265 -59.62 5.69 -25.57
N ASP A 266 -60.12 4.82 -26.45
CA ASP A 266 -61.19 5.13 -27.39
C ASP A 266 -62.53 5.35 -26.67
N ILE A 267 -62.86 4.51 -25.69
CA ILE A 267 -64.06 4.68 -24.84
C ILE A 267 -63.97 5.95 -24.00
N PHE A 268 -62.77 6.29 -23.51
CA PHE A 268 -62.57 7.50 -22.73
C PHE A 268 -62.81 8.77 -23.57
N LYS A 269 -62.35 8.76 -24.84
CA LYS A 269 -62.49 9.87 -25.80
C LYS A 269 -63.89 10.02 -26.41
N ASP A 270 -64.74 9.01 -26.32
CA ASP A 270 -66.07 9.01 -26.94
C ASP A 270 -67.00 10.09 -26.35
N GLU A 271 -67.40 11.10 -27.12
CA GLU A 271 -68.28 12.18 -26.65
C GLU A 271 -69.75 11.78 -26.49
N PHE A 272 -70.16 10.61 -27.01
CA PHE A 272 -71.56 10.17 -27.02
C PHE A 272 -71.97 9.32 -25.82
N LYS A 273 -71.03 8.95 -24.94
CA LYS A 273 -71.26 8.14 -23.74
C LYS A 273 -71.34 8.98 -22.47
N SER A 274 -72.26 8.65 -21.57
CA SER A 274 -72.33 9.29 -20.25
C SER A 274 -71.15 8.91 -19.36
N SER A 275 -70.82 9.73 -18.37
CA SER A 275 -69.70 9.45 -17.44
C SER A 275 -69.85 8.12 -16.69
N GLU A 276 -71.09 7.70 -16.38
CA GLU A 276 -71.38 6.41 -15.75
C GLU A 276 -71.18 5.24 -16.72
N GLN A 277 -71.61 5.38 -17.98
CA GLN A 277 -71.40 4.35 -19.01
C GLN A 277 -69.91 4.17 -19.34
N LYS A 278 -69.16 5.28 -19.43
CA LYS A 278 -67.70 5.24 -19.58
C LYS A 278 -67.03 4.55 -18.39
N PHE A 279 -67.47 4.84 -17.17
CA PHE A 279 -66.92 4.22 -15.97
C PHE A 279 -67.12 2.71 -15.97
N GLU A 280 -68.32 2.21 -16.28
CA GLU A 280 -68.60 0.77 -16.22
C GLU A 280 -67.89 0.00 -17.35
N GLU A 281 -67.84 0.54 -18.56
CA GLU A 281 -67.10 -0.09 -19.66
C GLU A 281 -65.58 -0.10 -19.44
N ILE A 282 -65.01 1.01 -18.95
CA ILE A 282 -63.58 1.09 -18.59
C ILE A 282 -63.29 0.19 -17.37
N ARG A 283 -64.26 0.03 -16.46
CA ARG A 283 -64.14 -0.89 -15.34
C ARG A 283 -64.05 -2.35 -15.81
N GLU A 284 -64.92 -2.78 -16.71
CA GLU A 284 -64.88 -4.15 -17.27
C GLU A 284 -63.59 -4.41 -18.06
N LEU A 285 -63.18 -3.48 -18.93
CA LEU A 285 -61.93 -3.61 -19.70
C LEU A 285 -60.70 -3.52 -18.81
N GLY A 286 -60.71 -2.67 -17.80
CA GLY A 286 -59.64 -2.57 -16.80
C GLY A 286 -59.51 -3.84 -15.95
N MET A 287 -60.63 -4.49 -15.60
CA MET A 287 -60.62 -5.81 -14.95
C MET A 287 -60.04 -6.90 -15.87
N LYS A 288 -60.41 -6.90 -17.15
CA LYS A 288 -59.83 -7.82 -18.16
C LYS A 288 -58.33 -7.57 -18.34
N ARG A 289 -57.92 -6.31 -18.46
CA ARG A 289 -56.50 -5.89 -18.53
C ARG A 289 -55.72 -6.33 -17.31
N SER A 290 -56.29 -6.18 -16.11
CA SER A 290 -55.71 -6.66 -14.85
C SER A 290 -55.49 -8.19 -14.87
N GLY A 291 -56.44 -8.96 -15.41
CA GLY A 291 -56.30 -10.41 -15.60
C GLY A 291 -55.17 -10.79 -16.56
N VAL A 292 -55.04 -10.10 -17.70
CA VAL A 292 -53.94 -10.33 -18.65
C VAL A 292 -52.60 -9.90 -18.04
N LYS A 293 -52.57 -8.79 -17.30
CA LYS A 293 -51.38 -8.30 -16.57
C LYS A 293 -50.97 -9.27 -15.46
N SER A 294 -51.92 -9.92 -14.79
CA SER A 294 -51.66 -11.00 -13.83
C SER A 294 -50.89 -12.17 -14.47
N ASN A 295 -51.28 -12.61 -15.67
CA ASN A 295 -50.56 -13.66 -16.39
C ASN A 295 -49.16 -13.20 -16.83
N TRP A 296 -49.05 -11.97 -17.34
CA TRP A 296 -47.78 -11.35 -17.71
C TRP A 296 -46.81 -11.26 -16.52
N ASN A 297 -47.30 -10.80 -15.35
CA ASN A 297 -46.52 -10.72 -14.11
C ASN A 297 -46.02 -12.10 -13.68
N ASN A 298 -46.83 -13.16 -13.83
CA ASN A 298 -46.44 -14.52 -13.46
C ASN A 298 -45.29 -15.03 -14.35
N MET A 299 -45.39 -14.85 -15.67
CA MET A 299 -44.38 -15.32 -16.63
C MET A 299 -43.03 -14.63 -16.43
N ILE A 300 -43.02 -13.31 -16.20
CA ILE A 300 -41.79 -12.59 -15.87
C ILE A 300 -41.21 -13.05 -14.53
N THR A 301 -42.07 -13.23 -13.53
CA THR A 301 -41.62 -13.71 -12.21
C THR A 301 -40.91 -15.06 -12.32
N GLU A 302 -41.47 -16.00 -13.08
CA GLU A 302 -40.85 -17.32 -13.29
C GLU A 302 -39.51 -17.24 -14.03
N LYS A 303 -39.41 -16.41 -15.07
CA LYS A 303 -38.16 -16.19 -15.80
C LYS A 303 -37.09 -15.55 -14.91
N VAL A 304 -37.44 -14.51 -14.17
CA VAL A 304 -36.52 -13.81 -13.27
C VAL A 304 -35.98 -14.77 -12.21
N MET A 305 -36.82 -15.58 -11.56
CA MET A 305 -36.34 -16.59 -10.61
C MET A 305 -35.40 -17.62 -11.26
N SER A 306 -35.68 -18.05 -12.50
CA SER A 306 -34.80 -18.98 -13.23
C SER A 306 -33.43 -18.36 -13.51
N ILE A 307 -33.40 -17.11 -13.98
CA ILE A 307 -32.19 -16.33 -14.22
C ILE A 307 -31.39 -16.16 -12.91
N LEU A 308 -32.04 -15.79 -11.81
CA LEU A 308 -31.39 -15.61 -10.51
C LEU A 308 -30.75 -16.91 -10.00
N THR A 309 -31.45 -18.03 -10.16
CA THR A 309 -30.92 -19.35 -9.78
C THR A 309 -29.72 -19.73 -10.64
N ALA A 310 -29.81 -19.58 -11.96
CA ALA A 310 -28.71 -19.85 -12.89
C ALA A 310 -27.50 -18.96 -12.60
N MET A 311 -27.74 -17.69 -12.27
CA MET A 311 -26.74 -16.70 -11.92
C MET A 311 -26.01 -17.08 -10.63
N SER A 312 -26.75 -17.47 -9.58
CA SER A 312 -26.14 -17.88 -8.30
C SER A 312 -25.24 -19.11 -8.49
N VAL A 313 -25.69 -20.10 -9.27
CA VAL A 313 -24.91 -21.33 -9.53
C VAL A 313 -23.66 -21.03 -10.37
N SER A 314 -23.78 -20.17 -11.38
CA SER A 314 -22.64 -19.76 -12.22
C SER A 314 -21.61 -18.96 -11.43
N ALA A 315 -22.07 -17.98 -10.64
CA ALA A 315 -21.24 -17.20 -9.73
C ALA A 315 -20.49 -18.09 -8.72
N GLU A 316 -21.18 -19.06 -8.13
CA GLU A 316 -20.58 -20.04 -7.22
C GLU A 316 -19.47 -20.86 -7.90
N SER A 317 -19.73 -21.36 -9.11
CA SER A 317 -18.77 -22.15 -9.88
C SER A 317 -17.50 -21.36 -10.23
N ILE A 318 -17.66 -20.14 -10.76
CA ILE A 318 -16.55 -19.26 -11.14
C ILE A 318 -15.69 -18.93 -9.93
N ILE A 319 -16.32 -18.54 -8.82
CA ILE A 319 -15.62 -18.18 -7.58
C ILE A 319 -14.87 -19.39 -7.01
N ASN A 320 -15.51 -20.55 -6.92
CA ASN A 320 -14.86 -21.76 -6.40
C ASN A 320 -13.71 -22.25 -7.30
N SER A 321 -13.80 -22.07 -8.62
CA SER A 321 -12.68 -22.33 -9.52
C SER A 321 -11.51 -21.39 -9.22
N ARG A 322 -11.78 -20.09 -9.14
CA ARG A 322 -10.73 -19.09 -8.90
C ARG A 322 -10.10 -19.22 -7.51
N LEU A 323 -10.88 -19.52 -6.48
CA LEU A 323 -10.36 -19.79 -5.14
C LEU A 323 -9.42 -21.00 -5.13
N ARG A 324 -9.71 -22.06 -5.90
CA ARG A 324 -8.82 -23.22 -6.03
C ARG A 324 -7.50 -22.86 -6.71
N GLU A 325 -7.52 -22.07 -7.77
CA GLU A 325 -6.31 -21.58 -8.45
C GLU A 325 -5.43 -20.77 -7.49
N ILE A 326 -6.04 -19.81 -6.78
CA ILE A 326 -5.33 -18.95 -5.82
C ILE A 326 -4.79 -19.78 -4.65
N THR A 327 -5.56 -20.73 -4.13
CA THR A 327 -5.10 -21.62 -3.04
C THR A 327 -3.93 -22.49 -3.50
N SER A 328 -3.98 -23.06 -4.71
CA SER A 328 -2.86 -23.84 -5.26
C SER A 328 -1.60 -23.01 -5.47
N ALA A 329 -1.75 -21.75 -5.90
CA ALA A 329 -0.63 -20.81 -6.00
C ALA A 329 -0.03 -20.57 -4.61
N LEU A 330 -0.85 -20.26 -3.60
CA LEU A 330 -0.42 -20.05 -2.21
C LEU A 330 0.31 -21.27 -1.63
N ASP A 331 -0.16 -22.49 -1.90
CA ASP A 331 0.50 -23.73 -1.45
C ASP A 331 1.89 -23.91 -2.09
N LYS A 332 2.03 -23.59 -3.39
CA LYS A 332 3.34 -23.57 -4.06
C LYS A 332 4.28 -22.54 -3.43
N PHE A 333 3.78 -21.35 -3.07
CA PHE A 333 4.59 -20.39 -2.33
C PHE A 333 5.07 -20.96 -1.00
N SER A 334 4.18 -21.57 -0.19
CA SER A 334 4.55 -22.09 1.13
C SER A 334 5.72 -23.08 1.10
N THR A 335 5.82 -23.90 0.04
CA THR A 335 6.85 -24.92 -0.15
C THR A 335 8.14 -24.37 -0.75
N VAL A 336 8.03 -23.40 -1.65
CA VAL A 336 9.17 -22.77 -2.35
C VAL A 336 9.86 -21.74 -1.45
N THR A 337 9.12 -21.02 -0.61
CA THR A 337 9.70 -19.96 0.23
C THR A 337 10.77 -20.54 1.17
N THR A 338 10.56 -21.75 1.72
CA THR A 338 11.54 -22.47 2.56
C THR A 338 12.92 -22.66 1.93
N VAL A 339 12.98 -22.79 0.61
CA VAL A 339 14.22 -23.06 -0.14
C VAL A 339 14.93 -21.76 -0.52
N HIS A 340 14.18 -20.73 -0.96
CA HIS A 340 14.77 -19.48 -1.44
C HIS A 340 15.14 -18.49 -0.33
N TYR A 341 14.69 -18.72 0.93
CA TYR A 341 15.06 -17.90 2.10
C TYR A 341 16.57 -17.76 2.33
N LYS A 342 17.41 -18.64 1.76
CA LYS A 342 18.85 -18.68 2.01
C LYS A 342 19.72 -18.19 0.85
N GLN A 343 19.19 -17.97 -0.35
CA GLN A 343 20.04 -17.91 -1.55
C GLN A 343 19.78 -16.75 -2.52
N ASP A 344 18.58 -16.17 -2.62
CA ASP A 344 18.33 -15.21 -3.71
C ASP A 344 17.30 -14.10 -3.36
N LYS A 345 17.78 -12.85 -3.25
CA LYS A 345 16.98 -11.67 -2.85
C LYS A 345 15.95 -11.29 -3.92
N GLU A 346 16.35 -11.34 -5.18
CA GLU A 346 15.51 -10.91 -6.30
C GLU A 346 14.31 -11.86 -6.51
N GLN A 347 14.52 -13.16 -6.26
CA GLN A 347 13.44 -14.14 -6.32
C GLN A 347 12.46 -13.97 -5.15
N LEU A 348 12.94 -13.68 -3.94
CA LEU A 348 12.05 -13.41 -2.81
C LEU A 348 11.18 -12.17 -3.05
N ASP A 349 11.75 -11.07 -3.54
CA ASP A 349 11.01 -9.84 -3.88
C ASP A 349 9.95 -10.11 -4.97
N LYS A 350 10.26 -10.98 -5.94
CA LYS A 350 9.28 -11.40 -6.95
C LYS A 350 8.14 -12.21 -6.33
N LEU A 351 8.44 -13.17 -5.47
CA LEU A 351 7.42 -13.97 -4.77
C LEU A 351 6.52 -13.10 -3.87
N LEU A 352 7.09 -12.08 -3.22
CA LEU A 352 6.33 -11.11 -2.41
C LEU A 352 5.35 -10.29 -3.27
N LYS A 353 5.81 -9.80 -4.43
CA LYS A 353 4.94 -9.09 -5.39
C LYS A 353 3.82 -9.98 -5.90
N GLU A 354 4.12 -11.22 -6.26
CA GLU A 354 3.12 -12.19 -6.71
C GLU A 354 2.07 -12.49 -5.62
N ARG A 355 2.48 -12.56 -4.34
CA ARG A 355 1.54 -12.74 -3.22
C ARG A 355 0.63 -11.52 -3.01
N LEU A 356 1.16 -10.29 -3.14
CA LEU A 356 0.35 -9.06 -3.09
C LEU A 356 -0.66 -8.99 -4.25
N ASP A 357 -0.27 -9.44 -5.44
CA ASP A 357 -1.19 -9.48 -6.59
C ASP A 357 -2.34 -10.47 -6.35
N LEU A 358 -2.05 -11.66 -5.79
CA LEU A 358 -3.11 -12.61 -5.38
C LEU A 358 -4.07 -12.01 -4.35
N GLN A 359 -3.57 -11.18 -3.43
CA GLN A 359 -4.42 -10.47 -2.46
C GLN A 359 -5.37 -9.49 -3.15
N PHE A 360 -4.87 -8.73 -4.12
CA PHE A 360 -5.68 -7.77 -4.89
C PHE A 360 -6.79 -8.50 -5.66
N GLN A 361 -6.45 -9.61 -6.31
CA GLN A 361 -7.41 -10.44 -7.04
C GLN A 361 -8.52 -11.01 -6.13
N LEU A 362 -8.19 -11.42 -4.89
CA LEU A 362 -9.21 -11.87 -3.93
C LEU A 362 -10.18 -10.75 -3.50
N HIS A 363 -9.68 -9.52 -3.31
CA HIS A 363 -10.53 -8.37 -3.00
C HIS A 363 -11.44 -7.98 -4.16
N GLU A 364 -10.93 -8.02 -5.39
CA GLU A 364 -11.70 -7.77 -6.59
C GLU A 364 -12.85 -8.78 -6.73
N LEU A 365 -12.58 -10.05 -6.39
CA LEU A 365 -13.58 -11.12 -6.43
C LEU A 365 -14.69 -10.92 -5.38
N SER A 366 -14.36 -10.52 -4.14
CA SER A 366 -15.37 -10.17 -3.12
C SER A 366 -16.23 -8.96 -3.55
N LYS A 367 -15.61 -7.91 -4.12
CA LYS A 367 -16.35 -6.76 -4.66
C LYS A 367 -17.30 -7.14 -5.81
N SER A 368 -16.83 -8.02 -6.69
CA SER A 368 -17.59 -8.50 -7.84
C SER A 368 -18.83 -9.30 -7.42
N LEU A 369 -18.71 -10.10 -6.36
CA LEU A 369 -19.81 -10.83 -5.73
C LEU A 369 -20.88 -9.90 -5.13
N ILE A 370 -20.47 -8.83 -4.44
CA ILE A 370 -21.38 -7.80 -3.92
C ILE A 370 -22.14 -7.12 -5.05
N THR A 371 -21.47 -6.83 -6.17
CA THR A 371 -22.06 -6.16 -7.33
C THR A 371 -23.16 -7.00 -7.97
N VAL A 372 -22.96 -8.32 -8.10
CA VAL A 372 -23.99 -9.23 -8.61
C VAL A 372 -25.23 -9.23 -7.71
N TYR A 373 -25.04 -9.28 -6.40
CA TYR A 373 -26.17 -9.21 -5.46
C TYR A 373 -26.95 -7.89 -5.59
N GLN A 374 -26.26 -6.76 -5.71
CA GLN A 374 -26.91 -5.46 -5.92
C GLN A 374 -27.70 -5.40 -7.23
N SER A 375 -27.16 -6.02 -8.30
CA SER A 375 -27.85 -6.15 -9.57
C SER A 375 -29.12 -7.01 -9.46
N MET A 376 -29.06 -8.14 -8.75
CA MET A 376 -30.23 -8.99 -8.48
C MET A 376 -31.32 -8.23 -7.71
N ASP A 377 -30.95 -7.51 -6.65
CA ASP A 377 -31.87 -6.71 -5.84
C ASP A 377 -32.53 -5.59 -6.65
N THR A 378 -31.73 -4.89 -7.47
CA THR A 378 -32.24 -3.83 -8.36
C THR A 378 -33.26 -4.39 -9.35
N THR A 379 -32.93 -5.51 -10.01
CA THR A 379 -33.80 -6.16 -11.00
C THR A 379 -35.13 -6.58 -10.40
N ILE A 380 -35.12 -7.18 -9.19
CA ILE A 380 -36.35 -7.61 -8.52
C ILE A 380 -37.22 -6.42 -8.13
N ASN A 381 -36.62 -5.35 -7.61
CA ASN A 381 -37.35 -4.15 -7.25
C ASN A 381 -37.96 -3.48 -8.49
N GLU A 382 -37.25 -3.44 -9.61
CA GLU A 382 -37.77 -2.96 -10.89
C GLU A 382 -38.95 -3.82 -11.39
N VAL A 383 -38.83 -5.15 -11.35
CA VAL A 383 -39.90 -6.07 -11.76
C VAL A 383 -41.13 -5.92 -10.87
N ILE A 384 -40.96 -5.85 -9.55
CA ILE A 384 -42.08 -5.62 -8.61
C ILE A 384 -42.75 -4.27 -8.90
N GLY A 385 -41.98 -3.23 -9.21
CA GLY A 385 -42.51 -1.93 -9.61
C GLY A 385 -43.46 -2.00 -10.81
N THR A 386 -43.19 -2.91 -11.76
CA THR A 386 -44.00 -3.05 -12.98
C THR A 386 -45.33 -3.76 -12.81
N PHE A 387 -45.58 -4.41 -11.66
CA PHE A 387 -46.79 -5.21 -11.48
C PHE A 387 -48.07 -4.38 -11.52
N ASP A 388 -48.00 -3.14 -11.04
CA ASP A 388 -49.10 -2.19 -10.99
C ASP A 388 -48.97 -1.04 -12.02
N GLU A 389 -47.92 -1.05 -12.85
CA GLU A 389 -47.70 -0.04 -13.89
C GLU A 389 -48.69 -0.20 -15.05
N GLY A 390 -49.21 0.93 -15.54
CA GLY A 390 -50.09 0.99 -16.72
C GLY A 390 -51.51 0.47 -16.49
N LEU A 391 -52.03 0.61 -15.26
CA LEU A 391 -53.39 0.22 -14.87
C LEU A 391 -54.19 1.41 -14.30
N PRO A 392 -55.46 1.63 -14.71
CA PRO A 392 -56.22 0.87 -15.73
C PRO A 392 -55.75 1.07 -17.18
N SER A 393 -54.94 2.07 -17.50
CA SER A 393 -54.41 2.34 -18.85
C SER A 393 -52.94 2.76 -18.79
N GLU A 394 -52.20 2.73 -19.90
CA GLU A 394 -50.88 3.37 -19.99
C GLU A 394 -50.99 4.90 -19.94
N ASN A 395 -52.17 5.47 -20.20
CA ASN A 395 -52.40 6.90 -20.15
C ASN A 395 -52.47 7.44 -18.72
N ALA A 396 -51.52 8.30 -18.36
CA ALA A 396 -51.44 8.93 -17.04
C ALA A 396 -52.70 9.70 -16.63
N TYR A 397 -53.38 10.34 -17.59
CA TYR A 397 -54.60 11.12 -17.32
C TYR A 397 -55.78 10.22 -16.92
N ILE A 398 -55.94 9.09 -17.61
CA ILE A 398 -56.97 8.10 -17.27
C ILE A 398 -56.67 7.55 -15.87
N ASN A 399 -55.42 7.21 -15.58
CA ASN A 399 -55.04 6.68 -14.27
C ASN A 399 -55.30 7.68 -13.11
N ASP A 400 -55.14 8.98 -13.35
CA ASP A 400 -55.45 10.01 -12.35
C ASP A 400 -56.97 10.16 -12.12
N VAL A 401 -57.79 10.04 -13.17
CA VAL A 401 -59.25 10.06 -13.07
C VAL A 401 -59.77 8.87 -12.25
N TYR A 402 -59.19 7.68 -12.44
CA TYR A 402 -59.61 6.44 -11.77
C TYR A 402 -58.80 6.10 -10.50
N LYS A 403 -58.02 7.05 -9.96
CA LYS A 403 -57.12 6.85 -8.83
C LYS A 403 -57.80 6.35 -7.55
N THR A 404 -59.01 6.83 -7.27
CA THR A 404 -59.84 6.39 -6.12
C THR A 404 -60.30 4.94 -6.22
N SER A 405 -60.29 4.37 -7.42
CA SER A 405 -60.67 2.99 -7.74
C SER A 405 -59.48 2.09 -8.08
N LYS A 406 -58.24 2.52 -7.80
CA LYS A 406 -57.02 1.79 -8.17
C LYS A 406 -57.01 0.32 -7.70
N ASN A 407 -57.53 0.04 -6.51
CA ASN A 407 -57.60 -1.32 -5.93
C ASN A 407 -58.46 -2.29 -6.75
N ILE A 408 -59.37 -1.79 -7.59
CA ILE A 408 -60.19 -2.61 -8.48
C ILE A 408 -59.34 -3.11 -9.66
N PHE A 409 -58.35 -2.32 -10.09
CA PHE A 409 -57.54 -2.60 -11.26
C PHE A 409 -56.24 -3.33 -10.93
N THR A 410 -55.80 -3.34 -9.67
CA THR A 410 -54.58 -4.05 -9.25
C THR A 410 -54.69 -5.57 -9.45
N PRO A 411 -53.68 -6.24 -10.04
CA PRO A 411 -53.71 -7.68 -10.25
C PRO A 411 -53.73 -8.43 -8.91
N VAL A 412 -54.63 -9.40 -8.78
CA VAL A 412 -54.84 -10.16 -7.52
C VAL A 412 -53.57 -10.91 -7.07
N ASN A 413 -52.72 -11.31 -8.01
CA ASN A 413 -51.51 -12.08 -7.75
C ASN A 413 -50.26 -11.23 -7.46
N ALA A 414 -50.30 -9.90 -7.62
CA ALA A 414 -49.12 -9.03 -7.53
C ALA A 414 -48.39 -9.16 -6.17
N SER A 415 -49.13 -9.13 -5.07
CA SER A 415 -48.57 -9.27 -3.71
C SER A 415 -47.93 -10.64 -3.46
N ALA A 416 -48.58 -11.71 -3.94
CA ALA A 416 -48.08 -13.07 -3.81
C ALA A 416 -46.79 -13.28 -4.63
N LEU A 417 -46.75 -12.76 -5.86
CA LEU A 417 -45.56 -12.82 -6.72
C LEU A 417 -44.41 -11.98 -6.17
N ALA A 418 -44.68 -10.79 -5.63
CA ALA A 418 -43.66 -9.95 -5.00
C ALA A 418 -43.03 -10.66 -3.79
N THR A 419 -43.87 -11.32 -2.96
CA THR A 419 -43.39 -12.13 -1.83
C THR A 419 -42.54 -13.32 -2.31
N LYS A 420 -42.94 -13.96 -3.41
CA LYS A 420 -42.20 -15.08 -4.02
C LYS A 420 -40.82 -14.65 -4.54
N LEU A 421 -40.75 -13.54 -5.27
CA LEU A 421 -39.48 -12.96 -5.77
C LEU A 421 -38.55 -12.57 -4.61
N MET A 422 -39.09 -11.90 -3.59
CA MET A 422 -38.31 -11.53 -2.41
C MET A 422 -37.80 -12.76 -1.63
N SER A 423 -38.60 -13.82 -1.54
CA SER A 423 -38.16 -15.08 -0.93
C SER A 423 -37.03 -15.74 -1.71
N ASP A 424 -37.08 -15.71 -3.05
CA ASP A 424 -36.04 -16.27 -3.90
C ASP A 424 -34.73 -15.46 -3.83
N LEU A 425 -34.83 -14.12 -3.80
CA LEU A 425 -33.69 -13.24 -3.54
C LEU A 425 -33.01 -13.56 -2.22
N GLN A 426 -33.80 -13.78 -1.15
CA GLN A 426 -33.26 -14.12 0.16
C GLN A 426 -32.50 -15.46 0.14
N LYS A 427 -32.98 -16.46 -0.59
CA LYS A 427 -32.27 -17.74 -0.73
C LYS A 427 -30.93 -17.53 -1.44
N ASN A 428 -30.93 -16.83 -2.57
CA ASN A 428 -29.70 -16.54 -3.31
C ASN A 428 -28.72 -15.67 -2.49
N ARG A 429 -29.23 -14.74 -1.67
CA ARG A 429 -28.42 -13.95 -0.74
C ARG A 429 -27.67 -14.82 0.27
N ILE A 430 -28.32 -15.85 0.81
CA ILE A 430 -27.69 -16.76 1.78
C ILE A 430 -26.53 -17.50 1.10
N SER A 431 -26.73 -18.02 -0.11
CA SER A 431 -25.70 -18.72 -0.88
C SER A 431 -24.51 -17.79 -1.21
N LEU A 432 -24.77 -16.60 -1.74
CA LEU A 432 -23.71 -15.63 -2.07
C LEU A 432 -22.99 -15.12 -0.80
N SER A 433 -23.68 -14.95 0.32
CA SER A 433 -23.04 -14.58 1.59
C SER A 433 -22.12 -15.68 2.15
N ALA A 434 -22.44 -16.95 1.93
CA ALA A 434 -21.55 -18.06 2.29
C ALA A 434 -20.28 -18.06 1.44
N LEU A 435 -20.41 -17.79 0.14
CA LEU A 435 -19.26 -17.59 -0.77
C LEU A 435 -18.37 -16.42 -0.33
N ASP A 436 -18.97 -15.27 0.01
CA ASP A 436 -18.20 -14.11 0.48
C ASP A 436 -17.41 -14.44 1.74
N LYS A 437 -18.00 -15.17 2.70
CA LYS A 437 -17.27 -15.62 3.89
C LYS A 437 -16.04 -16.47 3.54
N ASN A 438 -16.15 -17.39 2.59
CA ASN A 438 -15.02 -18.21 2.16
C ASN A 438 -13.89 -17.36 1.54
N VAL A 439 -14.25 -16.35 0.74
CA VAL A 439 -13.29 -15.40 0.16
C VAL A 439 -12.60 -14.59 1.27
N GLN A 440 -13.37 -14.08 2.24
CA GLN A 440 -12.85 -13.32 3.39
C GLN A 440 -11.91 -14.15 4.28
N GLU A 441 -12.20 -15.45 4.48
CA GLU A 441 -11.31 -16.35 5.21
C GLU A 441 -9.96 -16.53 4.50
N ILE A 442 -9.96 -16.67 3.17
CA ILE A 442 -8.73 -16.79 2.39
C ILE A 442 -7.95 -15.47 2.41
N ILE A 443 -8.62 -14.33 2.28
CA ILE A 443 -8.02 -13.00 2.45
C ILE A 443 -7.32 -12.89 3.81
N ALA A 444 -7.99 -13.30 4.89
CA ALA A 444 -7.41 -13.27 6.23
C ALA A 444 -6.16 -14.14 6.36
N LYS A 445 -6.14 -15.32 5.73
CA LYS A 445 -4.95 -16.19 5.68
C LYS A 445 -3.80 -15.55 4.90
N VAL A 446 -4.08 -14.90 3.78
CA VAL A 446 -3.07 -14.17 2.99
C VAL A 446 -2.48 -13.01 3.78
N PHE A 447 -3.30 -12.24 4.49
CA PHE A 447 -2.83 -11.16 5.37
C PHE A 447 -1.85 -11.66 6.44
N ARG A 448 -2.17 -12.78 7.08
CA ARG A 448 -1.29 -13.39 8.09
C ARG A 448 0.05 -13.85 7.49
N LEU A 449 0.07 -14.29 6.24
CA LEU A 449 1.29 -14.60 5.51
C LEU A 449 2.12 -13.34 5.22
N CYS A 450 1.49 -12.25 4.78
CA CYS A 450 2.19 -10.98 4.55
C CYS A 450 2.79 -10.39 5.85
N GLU A 451 2.11 -10.51 6.99
CA GLU A 451 2.67 -10.09 8.30
C GLU A 451 3.92 -10.90 8.68
N LEU A 452 3.94 -12.20 8.38
CA LEU A 452 5.13 -13.04 8.58
C LEU A 452 6.26 -12.62 7.64
N ASP A 453 5.96 -12.27 6.39
CA ASP A 453 6.95 -11.81 5.42
C ASP A 453 7.69 -10.55 5.88
N GLU A 454 6.97 -9.59 6.49
CA GLU A 454 7.58 -8.35 7.02
C GLU A 454 8.65 -8.65 8.09
N SER A 455 8.36 -9.61 8.98
CA SER A 455 9.31 -10.05 10.00
C SER A 455 10.56 -10.68 9.39
N ILE A 456 10.40 -11.40 8.27
CA ILE A 456 11.49 -12.06 7.56
C ILE A 456 12.38 -11.04 6.85
N ILE A 457 11.78 -10.05 6.17
CA ILE A 457 12.51 -8.94 5.53
C ILE A 457 13.38 -8.22 6.57
N LEU A 458 12.83 -7.97 7.75
CA LEU A 458 13.55 -7.28 8.83
C LEU A 458 14.74 -8.12 9.34
N HIS A 459 14.56 -9.44 9.51
CA HIS A 459 15.65 -10.35 9.91
C HIS A 459 16.74 -10.43 8.83
N GLN A 460 16.38 -10.50 7.55
CA GLN A 460 17.35 -10.54 6.46
C GLN A 460 18.12 -9.23 6.30
N ASN A 461 17.47 -8.07 6.44
CA ASN A 461 18.17 -6.78 6.46
C ASN A 461 19.18 -6.70 7.61
N LYS A 462 18.87 -7.26 8.78
CA LYS A 462 19.83 -7.37 9.89
C LYS A 462 21.01 -8.28 9.53
N LEU A 463 20.77 -9.42 8.90
CA LEU A 463 21.82 -10.33 8.44
C LEU A 463 22.73 -9.67 7.40
N ILE A 464 22.16 -8.94 6.43
CA ILE A 464 22.92 -8.19 5.42
C ILE A 464 23.81 -7.16 6.09
N LYS A 465 23.28 -6.37 7.03
CA LYS A 465 24.09 -5.42 7.79
C LYS A 465 25.21 -6.10 8.58
N LEU A 466 24.97 -7.28 9.15
CA LEU A 466 26.02 -8.07 9.81
C LEU A 466 27.08 -8.58 8.83
N LEU A 467 26.71 -8.93 7.59
CA LEU A 467 27.65 -9.33 6.55
C LEU A 467 28.45 -8.14 6.01
N GLU A 468 27.83 -6.98 5.86
CA GLU A 468 28.50 -5.71 5.53
C GLU A 468 29.47 -5.28 6.65
N ALA A 469 29.08 -5.47 7.92
CA ALA A 469 29.93 -5.19 9.09
C ALA A 469 31.22 -6.03 9.14
N ASN A 470 31.25 -7.19 8.48
CA ASN A 470 32.47 -8.00 8.37
C ASN A 470 33.43 -7.50 7.27
N ASN A 471 32.91 -6.78 6.26
CA ASN A 471 33.67 -6.23 5.12
C ASN A 471 33.70 -4.69 5.13
N VAL A 472 33.82 -4.07 6.31
CA VAL A 472 33.79 -2.60 6.49
C VAL A 472 34.80 -1.82 5.64
N GLU A 473 35.91 -2.44 5.23
CA GLU A 473 36.92 -1.78 4.37
C GLU A 473 36.46 -1.65 2.91
N ASP A 474 35.58 -2.53 2.42
CA ASP A 474 35.11 -2.51 1.02
C ASP A 474 34.07 -1.40 0.76
N VAL A 475 33.44 -0.88 1.82
CA VAL A 475 32.43 0.18 1.77
C VAL A 475 33.08 1.57 1.69
N VAL A 476 34.37 1.69 2.01
CA VAL A 476 35.09 2.98 2.06
C VAL A 476 35.35 3.51 0.65
N ILE A 477 35.00 4.77 0.42
CA ILE A 477 35.25 5.43 -0.86
C ILE A 477 36.71 5.89 -0.91
N VAL A 478 37.44 5.46 -1.94
CA VAL A 478 38.85 5.82 -2.15
C VAL A 478 38.95 7.22 -2.74
N ASP A 479 38.98 8.22 -1.87
CA ASP A 479 39.06 9.65 -2.20
C ASP A 479 40.49 10.20 -2.21
N THR A 480 41.43 9.52 -1.54
CA THR A 480 42.84 9.91 -1.46
C THR A 480 43.78 8.76 -1.83
N ILE A 481 44.97 9.08 -2.35
CA ILE A 481 45.95 8.08 -2.81
C ILE A 481 46.44 7.19 -1.65
N LEU A 482 46.46 7.73 -0.42
CA LEU A 482 46.85 6.99 0.78
C LEU A 482 45.73 6.06 1.31
N LYS A 483 44.47 6.30 0.92
CA LYS A 483 43.29 5.68 1.52
C LYS A 483 43.36 4.16 1.46
N ASN A 484 43.84 3.55 0.38
CA ASN A 484 43.93 2.09 0.27
C ASN A 484 45.07 1.44 1.08
N SER A 485 46.08 2.22 1.46
CA SER A 485 47.31 1.70 2.07
C SER A 485 47.40 1.99 3.57
N LEU A 486 46.92 3.15 4.00
CA LEU A 486 47.07 3.65 5.37
C LEU A 486 46.03 3.05 6.33
N ARG A 487 46.47 2.48 7.45
CA ARG A 487 45.64 1.92 8.52
C ARG A 487 46.11 2.45 9.88
N LEU A 488 45.18 2.88 10.72
CA LEU A 488 45.47 3.44 12.03
C LEU A 488 45.14 2.43 13.13
N PHE A 489 46.03 2.31 14.11
CA PHE A 489 45.85 1.49 15.30
C PHE A 489 45.88 2.40 16.53
N VAL A 490 44.74 2.52 17.20
CA VAL A 490 44.52 3.44 18.31
C VAL A 490 44.22 2.64 19.56
N GLY A 491 44.88 2.99 20.66
CA GLY A 491 44.51 2.45 21.96
C GLY A 491 45.17 3.24 23.09
N PRO A 492 44.72 3.06 24.34
CA PRO A 492 45.37 3.68 25.49
C PRO A 492 46.75 3.11 25.80
N TYR A 493 47.41 3.61 26.84
CA TYR A 493 48.69 3.06 27.28
C TYR A 493 48.51 1.67 27.92
N ASP A 494 49.40 0.74 27.55
CA ASP A 494 49.52 -0.62 28.12
C ASP A 494 48.36 -1.60 27.88
N VAL A 495 47.46 -1.33 26.92
CA VAL A 495 46.35 -2.24 26.56
C VAL A 495 46.72 -3.32 25.55
N GLY A 496 48.00 -3.51 25.23
CA GLY A 496 48.44 -4.45 24.20
C GLY A 496 48.46 -3.93 22.76
N LYS A 497 48.09 -2.66 22.49
CA LYS A 497 48.03 -2.07 21.13
C LYS A 497 49.27 -2.32 20.27
N ARG A 498 50.47 -2.13 20.84
CA ARG A 498 51.75 -2.30 20.12
C ARG A 498 52.01 -3.75 19.80
N ALA A 499 51.76 -4.65 20.75
CA ALA A 499 51.96 -6.08 20.57
C ALA A 499 51.05 -6.60 19.44
N THR A 500 49.76 -6.25 19.47
CA THR A 500 48.79 -6.60 18.42
C THR A 500 49.20 -6.05 17.07
N THR A 501 49.58 -4.78 17.00
CA THR A 501 49.92 -4.12 15.72
C THR A 501 51.23 -4.66 15.13
N ILE A 502 52.27 -4.88 15.95
CA ILE A 502 53.53 -5.48 15.52
C ILE A 502 53.31 -6.88 14.95
N THR A 503 52.53 -7.71 15.66
CA THR A 503 52.20 -9.05 15.19
C THR A 503 51.48 -9.01 13.85
N TRP A 504 50.43 -8.20 13.73
CA TRP A 504 49.64 -8.13 12.50
C TRP A 504 50.44 -7.55 11.32
N ALA A 505 51.17 -6.46 11.52
CA ALA A 505 52.01 -5.86 10.49
C ALA A 505 53.14 -6.81 10.05
N GLY A 506 53.72 -7.57 10.98
CA GLY A 506 54.71 -8.60 10.67
C GLY A 506 54.11 -9.77 9.87
N ILE A 507 52.87 -10.18 10.15
CA ILE A 507 52.15 -11.19 9.35
C ILE A 507 51.92 -10.68 7.92
N LEU A 508 51.44 -9.44 7.76
CA LEU A 508 51.27 -8.79 6.45
C LEU A 508 52.58 -8.71 5.68
N SER A 509 53.69 -8.43 6.37
CA SER A 509 55.03 -8.30 5.78
C SER A 509 55.50 -9.56 5.04
N ARG A 510 54.98 -10.74 5.40
CA ARG A 510 55.32 -12.01 4.76
C ARG A 510 54.86 -12.10 3.30
N ARG A 511 53.78 -11.39 2.95
CA ARG A 511 53.18 -11.38 1.60
C ARG A 511 53.43 -10.07 0.87
N HIS A 512 53.51 -8.96 1.59
CA HIS A 512 53.64 -7.62 1.02
C HIS A 512 54.57 -6.76 1.87
N ASN A 513 55.39 -5.92 1.23
CA ASN A 513 56.20 -4.96 1.97
C ASN A 513 55.31 -4.09 2.87
N THR A 514 55.64 -4.03 4.15
CA THR A 514 54.81 -3.39 5.17
C THR A 514 55.62 -2.38 5.96
N LEU A 515 55.05 -1.18 6.13
CA LEU A 515 55.60 -0.11 6.96
C LEU A 515 54.80 -0.02 8.26
N LEU A 516 55.49 0.03 9.39
CA LEU A 516 54.90 0.24 10.70
C LEU A 516 55.53 1.46 11.36
N ILE A 517 54.73 2.45 11.73
CA ILE A 517 55.20 3.68 12.38
C ILE A 517 54.56 3.80 13.75
N ASP A 518 55.35 3.91 14.81
CA ASP A 518 54.88 4.25 16.15
C ASP A 518 55.12 5.74 16.41
N LEU A 519 54.03 6.52 16.48
CA LEU A 519 54.03 7.97 16.73
C LEU A 519 53.66 8.32 18.17
N THR A 520 53.68 7.34 19.08
CA THR A 520 53.31 7.55 20.49
C THR A 520 54.46 8.04 21.37
N GLY A 521 55.67 8.17 20.82
CA GLY A 521 56.89 8.55 21.56
C GLY A 521 57.44 7.48 22.51
N ASN A 522 56.76 6.35 22.69
CA ASN A 522 57.13 5.29 23.64
C ASN A 522 57.16 3.90 22.98
N SER A 523 57.98 3.74 21.94
CA SER A 523 58.07 2.48 21.20
C SER A 523 58.52 1.29 22.04
N LYS A 524 57.96 0.11 21.75
CA LYS A 524 58.38 -1.18 22.33
C LYS A 524 58.96 -2.14 21.28
N PHE A 525 59.39 -1.66 20.10
CA PHE A 525 59.91 -2.52 19.02
C PHE A 525 61.11 -3.38 19.45
N ARG A 526 62.08 -2.78 20.14
CA ARG A 526 63.29 -3.46 20.62
C ARG A 526 62.98 -4.60 21.60
N ALA A 527 61.89 -4.48 22.37
CA ALA A 527 61.44 -5.55 23.27
C ALA A 527 60.99 -6.81 22.51
N TYR A 528 60.71 -6.71 21.20
CA TYR A 528 60.39 -7.82 20.32
C TYR A 528 61.54 -8.18 19.37
N GLY A 529 62.76 -7.72 19.64
CA GLY A 529 63.94 -8.01 18.81
C GLY A 529 63.93 -7.32 17.46
N ILE A 530 63.16 -6.24 17.31
CA ILE A 530 63.07 -5.45 16.07
C ILE A 530 63.84 -4.15 16.29
N GLU A 531 64.82 -3.88 15.42
CA GLU A 531 65.56 -2.61 15.42
C GLU A 531 64.80 -1.54 14.63
N PRO A 532 64.35 -0.46 15.27
CA PRO A 532 63.58 0.57 14.59
C PRO A 532 64.45 1.68 14.01
N VAL A 533 63.94 2.29 12.95
CA VAL A 533 64.48 3.52 12.36
C VAL A 533 63.82 4.73 13.03
N THR A 534 64.58 5.79 13.29
CA THR A 534 63.99 7.02 13.83
C THR A 534 63.17 7.77 12.77
N LEU A 535 62.10 8.46 13.19
CA LEU A 535 61.24 9.22 12.29
C LEU A 535 62.03 10.24 11.45
N GLU A 536 62.99 10.94 12.05
CA GLU A 536 63.85 11.89 11.33
C GLU A 536 64.69 11.22 10.24
N ASN A 537 65.25 10.04 10.53
CA ASN A 537 66.02 9.29 9.55
C ASN A 537 65.12 8.78 8.41
N PHE A 538 63.90 8.33 8.74
CA PHE A 538 62.91 7.90 7.76
C PHE A 538 62.48 9.04 6.81
N LEU A 539 62.28 10.25 7.34
CA LEU A 539 61.89 11.43 6.55
C LEU A 539 63.01 11.92 5.63
N ASN A 540 64.27 11.84 6.08
CA ASN A 540 65.41 12.37 5.33
C ASN A 540 66.01 11.36 4.34
N ASN A 541 65.92 10.06 4.63
CA ASN A 541 66.60 9.02 3.85
C ASN A 541 65.63 8.00 3.26
N ARG A 542 65.92 7.57 2.03
CA ARG A 542 65.12 6.54 1.34
C ARG A 542 65.49 5.13 1.81
N ILE A 543 64.97 4.75 2.98
CA ILE A 543 65.11 3.39 3.54
C ILE A 543 63.98 2.48 3.04
N GLN A 544 64.32 1.31 2.50
CA GLN A 544 63.37 0.35 1.95
C GLN A 544 63.72 -1.06 2.40
N GLU A 545 62.89 -1.61 3.28
CA GLU A 545 62.98 -2.98 3.81
C GLU A 545 61.62 -3.65 3.74
N GLN A 546 61.60 -5.00 3.63
CA GLN A 546 60.34 -5.78 3.55
C GLN A 546 59.41 -5.48 4.74
N PHE A 547 59.97 -5.39 5.94
CA PHE A 547 59.25 -4.95 7.13
C PHE A 547 60.03 -3.84 7.82
N LEU A 548 59.58 -2.59 7.65
CA LEU A 548 60.25 -1.43 8.21
C LEU A 548 59.47 -0.89 9.41
N CYS A 549 60.12 -0.82 10.57
CA CYS A 549 59.56 -0.23 11.77
C CYS A 549 60.20 1.14 12.05
N VAL A 550 59.36 2.16 12.24
CA VAL A 550 59.78 3.54 12.48
C VAL A 550 59.28 4.00 13.85
N GLU A 551 60.16 4.55 14.69
CA GLU A 551 59.79 5.13 15.97
C GLU A 551 59.91 6.66 15.97
N GLY A 552 58.93 7.34 16.55
CA GLY A 552 58.95 8.80 16.70
C GLY A 552 57.82 9.34 17.57
N ASP A 553 57.81 10.66 17.69
CA ASP A 553 56.75 11.41 18.36
C ASP A 553 56.47 12.69 17.57
N ILE A 554 55.20 13.06 17.49
CA ILE A 554 54.74 14.30 16.84
C ILE A 554 54.13 15.18 17.91
N LEU A 555 55.00 15.88 18.65
CA LEU A 555 54.62 16.84 19.68
C LEU A 555 54.09 18.16 19.10
N SER A 556 54.42 18.50 17.84
CA SER A 556 53.95 19.69 17.12
C SER A 556 53.09 19.26 15.92
N ILE A 557 51.77 19.45 16.05
CA ILE A 557 50.75 18.65 15.34
C ILE A 557 50.61 19.00 13.85
N ASP A 558 50.83 20.24 13.41
CA ASP A 558 50.38 20.61 12.06
C ASP A 558 51.47 20.43 10.98
N SER A 559 52.62 21.10 11.09
CA SER A 559 53.65 21.05 10.04
C SER A 559 54.31 19.68 9.88
N LYS A 560 54.62 19.01 11.00
CA LYS A 560 55.27 17.69 10.96
C LYS A 560 54.34 16.58 10.46
N THR A 561 53.03 16.70 10.67
CA THR A 561 52.07 15.71 10.17
C THR A 561 51.93 15.81 8.66
N GLU A 562 51.94 17.02 8.10
CA GLU A 562 51.97 17.23 6.65
C GLU A 562 53.25 16.65 6.01
N ASP A 563 54.42 16.85 6.63
CA ASP A 563 55.68 16.28 6.17
C ASP A 563 55.63 14.74 6.13
N VAL A 564 55.05 14.13 7.19
CA VAL A 564 54.85 12.68 7.24
C VAL A 564 53.90 12.22 6.13
N ILE A 565 52.74 12.87 5.95
CA ILE A 565 51.78 12.53 4.89
C ILE A 565 52.43 12.66 3.50
N ALA A 566 53.19 13.72 3.27
CA ALA A 566 53.89 13.94 2.01
C ALA A 566 54.93 12.85 1.74
N GLU A 567 55.67 12.43 2.75
CA GLU A 567 56.64 11.34 2.61
C GLU A 567 55.95 9.99 2.41
N LEU A 568 54.86 9.69 3.13
CA LEU A 568 54.07 8.47 2.92
C LEU A 568 53.58 8.34 1.48
N LYS A 569 53.12 9.45 0.87
CA LYS A 569 52.69 9.47 -0.54
C LYS A 569 53.82 9.05 -1.50
N LYS A 570 55.07 9.44 -1.23
CA LYS A 570 56.23 9.02 -2.05
C LYS A 570 56.57 7.54 -1.88
N ARG A 571 56.17 6.93 -0.76
CA ARG A 571 56.52 5.55 -0.38
C ARG A 571 55.48 4.50 -0.80
N LEU A 572 54.31 4.93 -1.28
CA LEU A 572 53.20 4.04 -1.70
C LEU A 572 53.59 2.99 -2.75
N ASN A 573 54.50 3.33 -3.68
CA ASN A 573 54.96 2.38 -4.69
C ASN A 573 55.69 1.17 -4.11
N TYR A 574 56.25 1.31 -2.89
CA TYR A 574 57.00 0.24 -2.23
C TYR A 574 56.21 -0.39 -1.08
N TYR A 575 55.44 0.40 -0.33
CA TYR A 575 54.66 -0.05 0.83
C TYR A 575 53.15 -0.02 0.55
N PRO A 576 52.55 -1.13 0.07
CA PRO A 576 51.10 -1.24 -0.06
C PRO A 576 50.36 -1.22 1.29
N PHE A 577 51.02 -1.63 2.38
CA PHE A 577 50.47 -1.59 3.74
C PHE A 577 51.27 -0.64 4.62
N ILE A 578 50.63 0.43 5.10
CA ILE A 578 51.21 1.42 6.00
C ILE A 578 50.36 1.42 7.27
N ASN A 579 50.95 1.01 8.39
CA ASN A 579 50.29 0.91 9.68
C ASN A 579 50.86 1.97 10.63
N ILE A 580 50.00 2.78 11.26
CA ILE A 580 50.43 3.81 12.21
C ILE A 580 49.81 3.54 13.58
N ILE A 581 50.64 3.51 14.62
CA ILE A 581 50.22 3.38 16.02
C ILE A 581 50.09 4.77 16.63
N LEU A 582 48.92 5.03 17.22
CA LEU A 582 48.58 6.29 17.90
C LEU A 582 48.07 6.00 19.32
N ASP A 583 48.23 6.99 20.20
CA ASP A 583 47.66 6.97 21.53
C ASP A 583 46.24 7.54 21.54
N SER A 584 45.35 7.00 22.37
CA SER A 584 43.96 7.47 22.45
C SER A 584 43.84 8.94 22.87
N SER A 585 44.88 9.48 23.52
CA SER A 585 44.96 10.91 23.87
C SER A 585 45.24 11.83 22.66
N GLN A 586 45.81 11.33 21.57
CA GLN A 586 46.24 12.10 20.40
C GLN A 586 45.08 12.38 19.41
N THR A 587 43.93 12.86 19.89
CA THR A 587 42.69 12.99 19.11
C THR A 587 42.81 13.86 17.86
N THR A 588 43.59 14.94 17.89
CA THR A 588 43.83 15.84 16.74
C THR A 588 44.61 15.15 15.62
N LEU A 589 45.66 14.41 15.99
CA LEU A 589 46.48 13.63 15.06
C LEU A 589 45.67 12.48 14.46
N ILE A 590 44.85 11.80 15.27
CA ILE A 590 43.95 10.75 14.80
C ILE A 590 42.99 11.31 13.74
N LYS A 591 42.37 12.47 13.97
CA LYS A 591 41.45 13.10 13.00
C LYS A 591 42.13 13.38 11.67
N THR A 592 43.28 14.05 11.72
CA THR A 592 44.04 14.44 10.53
C THR A 592 44.47 13.24 9.69
N LEU A 593 45.00 12.19 10.33
CA LEU A 593 45.43 10.98 9.62
C LEU A 593 44.25 10.13 9.12
N SER A 594 43.11 10.16 9.81
CA SER A 594 41.94 9.37 9.48
C SER A 594 41.27 9.81 8.18
N GLU A 595 41.37 11.10 7.81
CA GLU A 595 40.93 11.59 6.49
C GLU A 595 41.62 10.82 5.35
N HIS A 596 42.87 10.41 5.55
CA HIS A 596 43.69 9.68 4.59
C HIS A 596 43.73 8.16 4.79
N ALA A 597 43.12 7.61 5.84
CA ALA A 597 43.24 6.20 6.21
C ALA A 597 42.05 5.36 5.73
N LEU A 598 42.30 4.09 5.36
CA LEU A 598 41.27 3.09 5.04
C LEU A 598 40.42 2.79 6.27
N SER A 599 41.11 2.53 7.38
CA SER A 599 40.52 1.97 8.58
C SER A 599 41.16 2.52 9.84
N ILE A 600 40.35 2.67 10.87
CA ILE A 600 40.77 2.90 12.24
C ILE A 600 40.45 1.66 13.09
N THR A 601 41.47 1.11 13.72
CA THR A 601 41.37 -0.08 14.58
C THR A 601 41.58 0.35 16.03
N TYR A 602 40.51 0.31 16.81
CA TYR A 602 40.54 0.58 18.25
C TYR A 602 40.91 -0.69 19.02
N ILE A 603 41.83 -0.61 19.98
CA ILE A 603 42.32 -1.76 20.75
C ILE A 603 42.14 -1.51 22.24
N THR A 604 41.52 -2.47 22.95
CA THR A 604 41.38 -2.45 24.41
C THR A 604 41.71 -3.81 25.04
N ASP A 605 42.14 -3.78 26.29
CA ASP A 605 42.32 -4.94 27.18
C ASP A 605 41.06 -5.26 27.99
N CYS A 606 39.94 -4.63 27.63
CA CYS A 606 38.63 -4.76 28.26
C CYS A 606 38.61 -4.39 29.76
N THR A 607 39.62 -3.66 30.25
CA THR A 607 39.64 -3.13 31.62
C THR A 607 38.85 -1.83 31.70
N ALA A 608 38.29 -1.51 32.88
CA ALA A 608 37.56 -0.26 33.09
C ALA A 608 38.40 0.98 32.72
N ARG A 609 39.70 0.98 33.07
CA ARG A 609 40.62 2.06 32.72
C ARG A 609 40.82 2.17 31.20
N GLY A 610 41.08 1.04 30.53
CA GLY A 610 41.28 1.00 29.08
C GLY A 610 40.03 1.47 28.33
N ASN A 611 38.86 0.97 28.72
CA ASN A 611 37.60 1.31 28.08
C ASN A 611 37.26 2.80 28.21
N SER A 612 37.35 3.39 29.40
CA SER A 612 37.07 4.83 29.57
C SER A 612 38.03 5.73 28.78
N GLN A 613 39.30 5.34 28.64
CA GLN A 613 40.26 6.11 27.85
C GLN A 613 40.05 5.96 26.33
N LEU A 614 39.51 4.82 25.90
CA LEU A 614 39.23 4.54 24.51
C LEU A 614 37.90 5.15 24.06
N GLU A 615 36.88 5.11 24.92
CA GLU A 615 35.56 5.74 24.73
C GLU A 615 35.72 7.21 24.35
N ASN A 616 36.53 7.96 25.12
CA ASN A 616 36.85 9.36 24.82
C ASN A 616 37.45 9.56 23.42
N ALA A 617 38.26 8.62 22.92
CA ALA A 617 38.83 8.73 21.58
C ALA A 617 37.79 8.41 20.50
N ILE A 618 36.92 7.44 20.73
CA ILE A 618 35.86 7.03 19.80
C ILE A 618 34.83 8.15 19.63
N GLU A 619 34.37 8.76 20.72
CA GLU A 619 33.38 9.84 20.68
C GLU A 619 33.92 11.10 20.00
N ASN A 620 35.19 11.42 20.24
CA ASN A 620 35.80 12.63 19.70
C ASN A 620 36.15 12.50 18.22
N VAL A 621 36.33 11.29 17.68
CA VAL A 621 36.75 11.03 16.30
C VAL A 621 35.56 10.52 15.47
N THR A 622 34.75 11.46 14.98
CA THR A 622 33.60 11.19 14.11
C THR A 622 33.92 11.50 12.65
N ILE A 623 34.40 10.49 11.92
CA ILE A 623 34.65 10.57 10.48
C ILE A 623 33.71 9.59 9.78
N GLU A 624 33.08 10.05 8.69
CA GLU A 624 32.09 9.28 7.92
C GLU A 624 32.75 8.27 6.97
N ASN A 625 33.74 8.72 6.17
CA ASN A 625 34.39 7.87 5.15
C ASN A 625 35.62 7.12 5.72
N ILE A 626 35.41 6.23 6.70
CA ILE A 626 36.47 5.37 7.25
C ILE A 626 35.92 4.06 7.81
N ALA A 627 36.60 2.95 7.57
CA ALA A 627 36.25 1.67 8.15
C ALA A 627 36.60 1.62 9.64
N ARG A 628 35.66 1.18 10.48
CA ARG A 628 35.89 1.05 11.93
C ARG A 628 36.10 -0.40 12.30
N LYS A 629 37.13 -0.67 13.07
CA LYS A 629 37.44 -1.98 13.63
C LYS A 629 37.66 -1.84 15.12
N ILE A 630 37.28 -2.85 15.89
CA ILE A 630 37.60 -2.94 17.31
C ILE A 630 38.20 -4.29 17.64
N VAL A 631 39.32 -4.27 18.36
CA VAL A 631 40.01 -5.44 18.88
C VAL A 631 39.79 -5.51 20.38
N LEU A 632 39.08 -6.54 20.83
CA LEU A 632 38.91 -6.89 22.23
C LEU A 632 39.93 -7.96 22.59
N ILE A 633 40.87 -7.63 23.49
CA ILE A 633 41.85 -8.58 24.00
C ILE A 633 41.33 -9.14 25.31
N ASP A 634 41.22 -10.47 25.38
CA ASP A 634 40.84 -11.22 26.58
C ASP A 634 39.50 -10.73 27.21
N PRO A 635 38.39 -10.68 26.45
CA PRO A 635 37.13 -10.13 26.93
C PRO A 635 36.59 -10.95 28.12
N PRO A 636 36.32 -10.32 29.29
CA PRO A 636 35.85 -11.02 30.49
C PRO A 636 34.35 -11.33 30.48
N THR A 637 33.60 -10.66 29.60
CA THR A 637 32.14 -10.74 29.45
C THR A 637 31.78 -10.85 27.96
N GLU A 638 30.50 -11.08 27.67
CA GLU A 638 29.97 -11.13 26.31
C GLU A 638 30.33 -9.87 25.51
N GLU A 639 30.84 -10.06 24.28
CA GLU A 639 31.45 -9.00 23.47
C GLU A 639 30.47 -7.87 23.14
N MET A 640 29.21 -8.21 22.89
CA MET A 640 28.17 -7.24 22.55
C MET A 640 27.88 -6.27 23.70
N SER A 641 28.05 -6.72 24.95
CA SER A 641 27.89 -5.84 26.12
C SER A 641 29.05 -4.84 26.19
N LEU A 642 30.28 -5.27 25.90
CA LEU A 642 31.46 -4.39 25.87
C LEU A 642 31.38 -3.35 24.76
N LEU A 643 30.80 -3.71 23.60
CA LEU A 643 30.57 -2.76 22.51
C LEU A 643 29.54 -1.69 22.89
N HIS A 644 28.47 -2.09 23.59
CA HIS A 644 27.48 -1.15 24.10
C HIS A 644 28.11 -0.15 25.08
N ASP A 645 28.96 -0.63 25.99
CA ASP A 645 29.66 0.23 26.97
C ASP A 645 30.66 1.19 26.32
N LEU A 646 31.20 0.85 25.14
CA LEU A 646 32.11 1.71 24.37
C LEU A 646 31.37 2.62 23.37
N HIS A 647 30.04 2.62 23.38
CA HIS A 647 29.19 3.36 22.42
C HIS A 647 29.50 3.03 20.95
N ILE A 648 29.86 1.76 20.66
CA ILE A 648 30.16 1.30 19.31
C ILE A 648 28.96 0.57 18.73
N ASP A 649 28.54 0.97 17.52
CA ASP A 649 27.53 0.23 16.76
C ASP A 649 28.16 -1.05 16.16
N PRO A 650 27.72 -2.25 16.55
CA PRO A 650 28.20 -3.52 16.02
C PRO A 650 27.82 -3.73 14.55
N LEU A 651 26.85 -3.00 14.00
CA LEU A 651 26.42 -3.12 12.61
C LEU A 651 27.32 -2.35 11.64
N THR A 652 28.16 -1.44 12.12
CA THR A 652 29.05 -0.62 11.28
C THR A 652 30.53 -0.84 11.59
N THR A 653 30.85 -1.72 12.53
CA THR A 653 32.21 -1.88 13.06
C THR A 653 32.59 -3.35 13.05
N LYS A 654 33.74 -3.69 12.45
CA LYS A 654 34.26 -5.06 12.51
C LYS A 654 34.78 -5.37 13.91
N LEU A 655 34.20 -6.39 14.54
CA LEU A 655 34.66 -6.92 15.83
C LEU A 655 35.75 -7.97 15.60
N ILE A 656 36.87 -7.83 16.30
CA ILE A 656 38.00 -8.75 16.32
C ILE A 656 38.24 -9.14 17.78
N THR A 657 38.19 -10.43 18.10
CA THR A 657 38.45 -10.94 19.45
C THR A 657 39.76 -11.69 19.47
N LEU A 658 40.62 -11.36 20.45
CA LEU A 658 41.89 -12.04 20.66
C LEU A 658 41.87 -12.70 22.05
N PRO A 659 42.14 -14.01 22.14
CA PRO A 659 42.21 -14.69 23.44
C PRO A 659 43.45 -14.28 24.22
N HIS A 660 43.52 -14.66 25.50
CA HIS A 660 44.73 -14.51 26.29
C HIS A 660 45.91 -15.30 25.70
N LEU A 661 46.92 -14.59 25.17
CA LEU A 661 48.12 -15.22 24.60
C LEU A 661 49.32 -15.07 25.55
N SER A 662 49.54 -16.05 26.42
CA SER A 662 50.72 -16.09 27.31
C SER A 662 52.05 -16.08 26.53
N LYS A 663 52.06 -16.67 25.34
CA LYS A 663 53.21 -16.68 24.42
C LYS A 663 53.63 -15.28 23.96
N MET A 664 52.69 -14.34 23.80
CA MET A 664 53.02 -12.96 23.42
C MET A 664 53.90 -12.27 24.47
N LYS A 665 53.65 -12.53 25.76
CA LYS A 665 54.51 -12.05 26.85
C LYS A 665 55.89 -12.71 26.81
N ALA A 666 55.94 -14.01 26.53
CA ALA A 666 57.21 -14.73 26.39
C ALA A 666 58.07 -14.20 25.23
N CYS A 667 57.46 -13.82 24.10
CA CYS A 667 58.14 -13.18 22.98
C CYS A 667 58.81 -11.86 23.40
N SER A 668 58.11 -11.01 24.16
CA SER A 668 58.68 -9.75 24.67
C SER A 668 59.82 -9.96 25.66
N LEU A 669 59.77 -11.01 26.49
CA LEU A 669 60.84 -11.30 27.46
C LEU A 669 62.09 -11.90 26.80
N LYS A 670 61.90 -12.62 25.69
CA LYS A 670 62.97 -13.27 24.94
C LYS A 670 63.55 -12.40 23.82
N CYS A 671 63.02 -11.19 23.61
CA CYS A 671 63.34 -10.33 22.47
C CYS A 671 63.14 -11.05 21.12
N ILE A 672 62.04 -11.79 20.98
CA ILE A 672 61.68 -12.51 19.76
C ILE A 672 60.42 -11.89 19.16
N ALA A 673 60.41 -11.72 17.84
CA ALA A 673 59.28 -11.17 17.11
C ALA A 673 58.06 -12.10 17.20
N PRO A 674 56.88 -11.62 17.63
CA PRO A 674 55.71 -12.46 17.88
C PRO A 674 55.14 -13.09 16.60
N PHE A 675 55.29 -12.41 15.46
CA PHE A 675 54.90 -12.90 14.15
C PHE A 675 55.82 -14.00 13.60
N THR A 676 56.79 -14.51 14.37
CA THR A 676 57.59 -15.69 13.99
C THR A 676 57.02 -16.99 14.56
N ASP A 677 56.22 -16.91 15.63
CA ASP A 677 55.57 -18.06 16.25
C ASP A 677 54.31 -18.47 15.46
N LYS A 678 54.22 -19.75 15.06
CA LYS A 678 53.13 -20.27 14.24
C LYS A 678 51.77 -20.22 14.93
N ASP A 679 51.73 -20.42 16.24
CA ASP A 679 50.47 -20.48 16.99
C ASP A 679 49.88 -19.07 17.12
N ILE A 680 50.74 -18.08 17.40
CA ILE A 680 50.34 -16.66 17.43
C ILE A 680 49.84 -16.24 16.05
N VAL A 681 50.56 -16.60 14.99
CA VAL A 681 50.18 -16.24 13.61
C VAL A 681 48.82 -16.82 13.24
N THR A 682 48.56 -18.08 13.54
CA THR A 682 47.31 -18.76 13.16
C THR A 682 46.10 -18.09 13.84
N ILE A 683 46.23 -17.76 15.13
CA ILE A 683 45.18 -17.07 15.89
C ILE A 683 44.92 -15.67 15.32
N PHE A 684 45.98 -14.92 14.97
CA PHE A 684 45.82 -13.60 14.38
C PHE A 684 45.25 -13.65 12.96
N GLU A 685 45.67 -14.59 12.12
CA GLU A 685 45.10 -14.77 10.76
C GLU A 685 43.62 -15.16 10.81
N GLU A 686 43.20 -15.98 11.79
CA GLU A 686 41.80 -16.33 11.99
C GLU A 686 40.98 -15.16 12.53
N ALA A 687 41.49 -14.42 13.52
CA ALA A 687 40.76 -13.32 14.14
C ALA A 687 40.60 -12.09 13.22
N PHE A 688 41.55 -11.84 12.32
CA PHE A 688 41.49 -10.68 11.41
C PHE A 688 40.80 -10.99 10.07
N ARG A 689 40.58 -12.28 9.76
CA ARG A 689 39.74 -12.72 8.64
C ARG A 689 38.30 -12.34 8.90
#